data_AF-A0A6A6XE50-F1
#
_entry.id   AF-A0A6A6XE50-F1
#
_cell.length_a   1.000
_cell.length_b   1.000
_cell.length_c   1.000
_cell.angle_alpha   90.00
_cell.angle_beta   90.00
_cell.angle_gamma   90.00
#
_symmetry.space_group_name_H-M   'P 1'
#
loop_
_entity.id
_entity.type
_entity.pdbx_description
1 polymer ?
#
loop_
_entity_poly.entity_id
_entity_poly.type
_entity_poly.pdbx_seq_one_letter_code
_entity_poly.pdbx_strand_id
1 'polypeptide(L)'
;MVITQTLQNIDKHVSAGHYYFHDNDESKQFIKNALCAMVYQIAERNAHYAASAAQTCQQSPNFSASTLATIWYDFFSSKFNADSGEKTYLVFDGIDEARHKDMVEFISLLHELLVSDSHIQVLLVGRPEMETITSSLDDLSAGNIDVSGTLNSHDISRFVDYSYGVYLSKHKIRGLRDTVTASLREKAHGMFLWVDLVCQELAKIKNIKVLKQHLDSMPAGLSALYERIFARMEAAGLDLKSQAQLRELFCCLSQFKEPPSVYILNEFIQYATEDPEFDVESAIADSCASLLSCEEMGRLLLQTKMKSENNQRQTQDSAETANDRGEDGDEIEEDSDLESLLDEDAAEREEYTRQRETKVNVRHASVGDFLNSKGLKTSTVLFSREDAAFHTAELSLRIICEGASAPLTISWDVWFHAMTNIFEQLDNVDEKTTAPYQTEIIIELLWVLFNSEALAKFISRLDSIGSEYVLNKSFFLGFNTDLGHKNRQAVQKWITKANGPDIIQLKPATRKWVEEIVESPLKLLVPLTKVCIHEWLYFDEGPFELYWRYRFAWLCLVATDLIPPCEPFSWQGKYPEFESSDPFNCLADIVQAERTVDVHRRIAKTMAFIGQSAMAEIEWNKAIELAETNGEEERLKELYYQFVLSLTSLREMRCSPVVLQFAEKYLALDPSNYKMQACLGLARLRHLDDRKGAIEGFRSALMLEPQDHSVLATLLDVLWEQGNFEGIMELFEKEDAEIRGGRIRACIERDFLQDVLFLAARETGKIETLVGYYEAEIARPCTELLISTDNDPRNESTWNEADEAIGRFNRQHLYPAGSALLMCRLAFLHQRYRGDSPAALRLWTTIFLERSDVYELGDISSQYSMNTLQTFMGMFAELLYEDALKPDGAVHDESLRSLERLRYRYDVFREHDEYGASLTNEKNLNLFLAMLYRQTGRNDEARELLKQQFERGIELLSDDIDWNDGFGWHILSKILFACGQKENAAIAQFLRRYVRYQPEEQEEVDRSQMANETTKSAGDKGPEKEEQPTREEDDEDGDGDRDEKPLFGIVERMVDDELLRCSMLHDCSNRGTATKKFSLFSCMICVRVQFCEDCYARHTSAVRNSTNTTADHRAEHGRLISVCSLKHEHIEVPRKGWRLKGDVMTIEGKDISLASWLESLHI
;
A
#
# COMPACT_ATOMS: atom_id res chain seq x y z
N MET A 1 28.89 -1.13 5.51
CA MET A 1 28.73 -2.60 5.69
C MET A 1 30.06 -3.39 5.73
N VAL A 2 30.94 -3.30 4.73
CA VAL A 2 32.19 -4.14 4.67
C VAL A 2 33.12 -3.89 5.87
N ILE A 3 33.28 -2.63 6.30
CA ILE A 3 34.14 -2.26 7.44
C ILE A 3 33.62 -2.88 8.74
N THR A 4 32.32 -2.75 9.03
CA THR A 4 31.72 -3.26 10.26
C THR A 4 31.75 -4.79 10.33
N GLN A 5 31.44 -5.48 9.22
CA GLN A 5 31.58 -6.94 9.13
C GLN A 5 33.03 -7.39 9.38
N THR A 6 34.01 -6.66 8.86
CA THR A 6 35.42 -7.00 9.04
C THR A 6 35.88 -6.83 10.50
N LEU A 7 35.53 -5.71 11.15
CA LEU A 7 35.87 -5.43 12.55
C LEU A 7 35.29 -6.52 13.48
N GLN A 8 34.04 -6.89 13.25
CA GLN A 8 33.34 -7.88 14.05
C GLN A 8 33.87 -9.32 13.83
N ASN A 9 34.49 -9.60 12.67
CA ASN A 9 35.15 -10.88 12.42
C ASN A 9 36.55 -10.99 13.07
N ILE A 10 37.17 -9.85 13.41
CA ILE A 10 38.51 -9.79 13.99
C ILE A 10 38.47 -9.94 15.52
N ASP A 11 37.49 -9.34 16.19
CA ASP A 11 37.33 -9.40 17.65
C ASP A 11 35.86 -9.59 18.06
N LYS A 12 35.61 -10.61 18.88
CA LYS A 12 34.27 -10.95 19.37
C LYS A 12 33.78 -10.06 20.51
N HIS A 13 34.67 -9.25 21.11
CA HIS A 13 34.34 -8.28 22.15
C HIS A 13 34.10 -6.87 21.60
N VAL A 14 33.99 -6.75 20.28
CA VAL A 14 33.76 -5.49 19.57
C VAL A 14 32.35 -5.48 18.99
N SER A 15 31.58 -4.46 19.38
CA SER A 15 30.27 -4.18 18.77
C SER A 15 30.42 -3.11 17.70
N ALA A 16 29.57 -3.16 16.66
CA ALA A 16 29.60 -2.13 15.64
C ALA A 16 28.21 -1.87 15.04
N GLY A 17 27.88 -0.59 14.85
CA GLY A 17 26.69 -0.13 14.15
C GLY A 17 27.08 0.66 12.90
N HIS A 18 26.24 0.61 11.87
CA HIS A 18 26.41 1.45 10.68
C HIS A 18 25.08 1.94 10.12
N TYR A 19 25.11 3.07 9.43
CA TYR A 19 23.93 3.63 8.76
C TYR A 19 24.35 4.38 7.50
N TYR A 20 23.53 4.31 6.45
CA TYR A 20 23.71 5.04 5.21
C TYR A 20 22.62 6.11 5.08
N PHE A 21 23.04 7.36 4.97
CA PHE A 21 22.17 8.49 4.72
C PHE A 21 21.96 8.67 3.22
N HIS A 22 20.75 9.09 2.84
CA HIS A 22 20.45 9.44 1.46
C HIS A 22 19.50 10.64 1.41
N ASP A 23 19.88 11.69 0.70
CA ASP A 23 19.10 12.93 0.52
C ASP A 23 17.75 12.74 -0.23
N ASN A 24 17.64 11.76 -1.12
CA ASN A 24 16.40 11.48 -1.85
C ASN A 24 15.40 10.60 -1.08
N ASP A 25 15.77 10.10 0.11
CA ASP A 25 14.91 9.26 0.94
C ASP A 25 14.73 9.92 2.31
N GLU A 26 13.56 10.55 2.53
CA GLU A 26 13.29 11.31 3.75
C GLU A 26 13.49 10.46 5.02
N SER A 27 13.17 9.16 4.96
CA SER A 27 13.35 8.23 6.08
C SER A 27 14.82 8.04 6.48
N LYS A 28 15.75 8.24 5.53
CA LYS A 28 17.21 8.06 5.69
C LYS A 28 17.96 9.34 6.07
N GLN A 29 17.30 10.48 6.17
CA GLN A 29 17.97 11.74 6.53
C GLN A 29 18.08 11.99 8.05
N PHE A 30 17.37 11.22 8.88
CA PHE A 30 17.29 11.46 10.33
C PHE A 30 18.40 10.72 11.10
N ILE A 31 19.19 11.45 11.89
CA ILE A 31 20.22 10.82 12.74
C ILE A 31 19.57 9.98 13.85
N LYS A 32 18.34 10.33 14.26
CA LYS A 32 17.58 9.54 15.24
C LYS A 32 17.37 8.12 14.71
N ASN A 33 16.96 7.99 13.46
CA ASN A 33 16.77 6.69 12.82
C ASN A 33 18.10 5.94 12.72
N ALA A 34 19.19 6.64 12.40
CA ALA A 34 20.53 6.05 12.38
C ALA A 34 20.95 5.48 13.74
N LEU A 35 20.79 6.24 14.82
CA LEU A 35 21.11 5.78 16.17
C LEU A 35 20.23 4.60 16.57
N CYS A 36 18.93 4.65 16.33
CA CYS A 36 18.02 3.53 16.60
C CYS A 36 18.43 2.27 15.82
N ALA A 37 18.74 2.40 14.54
CA ALA A 37 19.22 1.30 13.72
C ALA A 37 20.55 0.73 14.25
N MET A 38 21.46 1.57 14.74
CA MET A 38 22.71 1.13 15.34
C MET A 38 22.51 0.46 16.71
N VAL A 39 21.59 0.96 17.54
CA VAL A 39 21.19 0.29 18.80
C VAL A 39 20.70 -1.11 18.48
N TYR A 40 19.84 -1.25 17.47
CA TYR A 40 19.33 -2.55 17.02
C TYR A 40 20.46 -3.47 16.53
N GLN A 41 21.35 -2.97 15.66
CA GLN A 41 22.49 -3.75 15.15
C GLN A 41 23.44 -4.22 16.25
N ILE A 42 23.67 -3.41 17.29
CA ILE A 42 24.49 -3.79 18.44
C ILE A 42 23.75 -4.81 19.30
N ALA A 43 22.46 -4.58 19.57
CA ALA A 43 21.62 -5.47 20.36
C ALA A 43 21.47 -6.86 19.72
N GLU A 44 21.36 -6.94 18.39
CA GLU A 44 21.29 -8.19 17.62
C GLU A 44 22.49 -9.11 17.90
N ARG A 45 23.64 -8.54 18.29
CA ARG A 45 24.91 -9.26 18.44
C ARG A 45 25.46 -9.31 19.86
N ASN A 46 25.03 -8.41 20.73
CA ASN A 46 25.44 -8.36 22.13
C ASN A 46 24.21 -8.51 23.03
N ALA A 47 23.96 -9.74 23.49
CA ALA A 47 22.82 -10.06 24.35
C ALA A 47 22.82 -9.29 25.68
N HIS A 48 23.98 -8.96 26.23
CA HIS A 48 24.06 -8.17 27.46
C HIS A 48 23.63 -6.72 27.23
N TYR A 49 24.10 -6.13 26.13
CA TYR A 49 23.65 -4.82 25.69
C TYR A 49 22.16 -4.82 25.35
N ALA A 50 21.65 -5.85 24.65
CA ALA A 50 20.24 -5.98 24.30
C ALA A 50 19.34 -5.98 25.54
N ALA A 51 19.69 -6.77 26.56
CA ALA A 51 18.96 -6.80 27.83
C ALA A 51 18.99 -5.43 28.52
N SER A 52 20.14 -4.75 28.52
CA SER A 52 20.24 -3.42 29.11
C SER A 52 19.48 -2.37 28.32
N ALA A 53 19.47 -2.43 26.99
CA ALA A 53 18.76 -1.50 26.11
C ALA A 53 17.25 -1.67 26.27
N ALA A 54 16.76 -2.92 26.28
CA ALA A 54 15.36 -3.25 26.54
C ALA A 54 14.89 -2.71 27.91
N GLN A 55 15.71 -2.84 28.95
CA GLN A 55 15.41 -2.27 30.27
C GLN A 55 15.30 -0.74 30.22
N THR A 56 16.19 -0.06 29.48
CA THR A 56 16.10 1.39 29.32
C THR A 56 14.84 1.81 28.56
N CYS A 57 14.45 1.09 27.50
CA CYS A 57 13.20 1.33 26.78
C CYS A 57 11.97 1.18 27.69
N GLN A 58 11.94 0.14 28.53
CA GLN A 58 10.82 -0.10 29.46
C GLN A 58 10.66 1.01 30.52
N GLN A 59 11.73 1.73 30.85
CA GLN A 59 11.71 2.83 31.81
C GLN A 59 11.28 4.17 31.20
N SER A 60 11.26 4.27 29.86
CA SER A 60 10.92 5.48 29.10
C SER A 60 9.71 5.20 28.19
N PRO A 61 8.47 5.32 28.67
CA PRO A 61 7.25 4.84 28.00
C PRO A 61 6.82 5.64 26.75
N ASN A 62 7.61 6.62 26.29
CA ASN A 62 7.23 7.47 25.15
C ASN A 62 8.41 7.71 24.19
N PHE A 63 8.80 6.68 23.45
CA PHE A 63 9.94 6.73 22.52
C PHE A 63 9.73 7.69 21.34
N SER A 64 8.47 7.95 21.00
CA SER A 64 8.04 8.99 20.05
C SER A 64 8.55 10.38 20.45
N ALA A 65 8.60 10.68 21.75
CA ALA A 65 9.09 11.94 22.31
C ALA A 65 10.61 11.94 22.61
N SER A 66 11.33 10.83 22.39
CA SER A 66 12.76 10.73 22.69
C SER A 66 13.60 11.61 21.75
N THR A 67 14.51 12.39 22.33
CA THR A 67 15.46 13.24 21.59
C THR A 67 16.72 12.47 21.20
N LEU A 68 17.50 13.02 20.26
CA LEU A 68 18.81 12.47 19.87
C LEU A 68 19.74 12.32 21.08
N ALA A 69 19.84 13.36 21.91
CA ALA A 69 20.62 13.32 23.15
C ALA A 69 20.19 12.18 24.09
N THR A 70 18.88 11.99 24.27
CA THR A 70 18.36 10.93 25.16
C THR A 70 18.82 9.55 24.66
N ILE A 71 18.64 9.28 23.37
CA ILE A 71 19.08 8.01 22.76
C ILE A 71 20.60 7.83 22.89
N TRP A 72 21.38 8.89 22.67
CA TRP A 72 22.83 8.83 22.81
C TRP A 72 23.29 8.46 24.22
N TYR A 73 22.76 9.12 25.27
CA TYR A 73 23.19 8.83 26.63
C TYR A 73 22.69 7.48 27.14
N ASP A 74 21.43 7.17 26.88
CA ASP A 74 20.74 6.01 27.43
C ASP A 74 21.26 4.70 26.84
N PHE A 75 21.65 4.72 25.56
CA PHE A 75 22.05 3.52 24.84
C PHE A 75 23.54 3.46 24.55
N PHE A 76 24.23 4.58 24.33
CA PHE A 76 25.65 4.53 23.97
C PHE A 76 26.55 4.98 25.12
N SER A 77 26.50 6.26 25.51
CA SER A 77 27.47 6.84 26.46
C SER A 77 27.46 6.15 27.82
N SER A 78 26.28 5.86 28.38
CA SER A 78 26.18 5.17 29.67
C SER A 78 26.66 3.72 29.64
N LYS A 79 26.65 3.07 28.47
CA LYS A 79 26.94 1.64 28.31
C LYS A 79 28.39 1.36 27.93
N PHE A 80 29.01 2.28 27.19
CA PHE A 80 30.38 2.14 26.68
C PHE A 80 31.35 3.16 27.31
N ASN A 81 31.24 3.38 28.63
CA ASN A 81 32.13 4.25 29.41
C ASN A 81 33.43 3.51 29.81
N ALA A 82 34.41 4.20 30.40
CA ALA A 82 35.73 3.64 30.78
C ALA A 82 35.68 2.32 31.56
N ASP A 83 34.64 2.11 32.38
CA ASP A 83 34.48 0.92 33.23
C ASP A 83 33.88 -0.28 32.48
N SER A 84 33.28 -0.05 31.30
CA SER A 84 32.82 -1.11 30.42
C SER A 84 34.02 -1.73 29.70
N GLY A 85 34.28 -3.01 29.88
CA GLY A 85 35.38 -3.70 29.18
C GLY A 85 35.15 -3.88 27.67
N GLU A 86 34.16 -3.22 27.08
CA GLU A 86 33.62 -3.45 25.74
C GLU A 86 33.79 -2.22 24.85
N LYS A 87 34.19 -2.43 23.59
CA LYS A 87 34.39 -1.36 22.61
C LYS A 87 33.31 -1.38 21.53
N THR A 88 32.89 -0.19 21.13
CA THR A 88 31.86 0.00 20.09
C THR A 88 32.36 0.89 18.96
N TYR A 89 32.05 0.51 17.72
CA TYR A 89 32.33 1.29 16.51
C TYR A 89 31.04 1.75 15.84
N LEU A 90 30.89 3.04 15.61
CA LEU A 90 29.71 3.59 14.92
C LEU A 90 30.15 4.20 13.59
N VAL A 91 29.61 3.73 12.48
CA VAL A 91 29.94 4.19 11.12
C VAL A 91 28.75 4.90 10.51
N PHE A 92 28.88 6.21 10.30
CA PHE A 92 27.87 7.03 9.66
C PHE A 92 28.33 7.33 8.23
N ASP A 93 27.69 6.74 7.23
CA ASP A 93 28.04 6.82 5.81
C ASP A 93 27.12 7.79 5.08
N GLY A 94 27.69 8.80 4.41
CA GLY A 94 26.94 9.90 3.81
C GLY A 94 26.41 10.92 4.82
N ILE A 95 27.08 11.10 5.97
CA ILE A 95 26.57 11.93 7.07
C ILE A 95 26.23 13.37 6.66
N ASP A 96 26.86 13.91 5.62
CA ASP A 96 26.58 15.22 5.05
C ASP A 96 25.16 15.36 4.46
N GLU A 97 24.49 14.24 4.17
CA GLU A 97 23.11 14.17 3.68
C GLU A 97 22.07 14.09 4.82
N ALA A 98 22.51 14.10 6.08
CA ALA A 98 21.61 14.15 7.24
C ALA A 98 21.03 15.56 7.46
N ARG A 99 19.88 15.64 8.15
CA ARG A 99 19.26 16.93 8.49
C ARG A 99 20.22 17.80 9.28
N HIS A 100 20.41 19.05 8.82
CA HIS A 100 21.36 19.98 9.43
C HIS A 100 21.11 20.21 10.94
N LYS A 101 19.84 20.29 11.37
CA LYS A 101 19.48 20.46 12.79
C LYS A 101 19.95 19.27 13.64
N ASP A 102 19.69 18.06 13.18
CA ASP A 102 20.10 16.82 13.83
C ASP A 102 21.63 16.71 13.89
N MET A 103 22.32 17.12 12.82
CA MET A 103 23.77 17.09 12.72
C MET A 103 24.44 18.00 13.75
N VAL A 104 23.92 19.22 13.96
CA VAL A 104 24.44 20.15 14.97
C VAL A 104 24.30 19.58 16.39
N GLU A 105 23.15 18.98 16.71
CA GLU A 105 22.94 18.31 18.00
C GLU A 105 23.89 17.12 18.14
N PHE A 106 24.02 16.29 17.11
CA PHE A 106 24.85 15.09 17.13
C PHE A 106 26.35 15.40 17.30
N ILE A 107 26.88 16.40 16.60
CA ILE A 107 28.28 16.82 16.78
C ILE A 107 28.53 17.32 18.21
N SER A 108 27.56 18.00 18.83
CA SER A 108 27.68 18.42 20.23
C SER A 108 27.84 17.21 21.17
N LEU A 109 27.08 16.13 20.92
CA LEU A 109 27.19 14.87 21.65
C LEU A 109 28.54 14.16 21.42
N LEU A 110 29.06 14.21 20.18
CA LEU A 110 30.39 13.65 19.86
C LEU A 110 31.53 14.45 20.50
N HIS A 111 31.40 15.77 20.59
CA HIS A 111 32.38 16.61 21.28
C HIS A 111 32.46 16.21 22.77
N GLU A 112 31.33 15.99 23.43
CA GLU A 112 31.30 15.48 24.80
C GLU A 112 31.92 14.08 24.93
N LEU A 113 31.62 13.19 23.97
CA LEU A 113 32.22 11.86 23.90
C LEU A 113 33.75 11.93 23.86
N LEU A 114 34.32 12.77 22.99
CA LEU A 114 35.77 12.89 22.80
C LEU A 114 36.50 13.50 24.01
N VAL A 115 35.79 14.25 24.85
CA VAL A 115 36.33 14.78 26.12
C VAL A 115 36.23 13.74 27.26
N SER A 116 35.36 12.74 27.11
CA SER A 116 35.16 11.66 28.07
C SER A 116 36.04 10.44 27.80
N ASP A 117 36.41 9.69 28.84
CA ASP A 117 37.12 8.42 28.69
C ASP A 117 36.11 7.32 28.31
N SER A 118 35.77 7.23 27.02
CA SER A 118 34.78 6.31 26.45
C SER A 118 35.41 5.28 25.52
N HIS A 119 34.80 4.10 25.45
CA HIS A 119 35.18 3.01 24.53
C HIS A 119 34.40 3.04 23.20
N ILE A 120 33.76 4.16 22.87
CA ILE A 120 33.09 4.38 21.59
C ILE A 120 34.06 5.01 20.59
N GLN A 121 34.18 4.43 19.40
CA GLN A 121 34.88 5.01 18.27
C GLN A 121 33.87 5.32 17.16
N VAL A 122 33.90 6.53 16.64
CA VAL A 122 32.99 6.98 15.60
C VAL A 122 33.77 7.24 14.32
N LEU A 123 33.28 6.70 13.21
CA LEU A 123 33.73 7.02 11.86
C LEU A 123 32.60 7.76 11.16
N LEU A 124 32.87 9.01 10.80
CA LEU A 124 32.00 9.80 9.94
C LEU A 124 32.59 9.75 8.53
N VAL A 125 31.79 9.29 7.57
CA VAL A 125 32.13 9.30 6.15
C VAL A 125 31.16 10.25 5.47
N GLY A 126 31.70 11.21 4.74
CA GLY A 126 30.92 12.20 4.04
C GLY A 126 31.78 13.02 3.09
N ARG A 127 31.14 13.89 2.34
CA ARG A 127 31.82 14.83 1.45
C ARG A 127 32.49 15.98 2.25
N PRO A 128 33.50 16.69 1.71
CA PRO A 128 34.26 17.72 2.43
C PRO A 128 33.41 18.85 3.05
N GLU A 129 32.19 19.07 2.57
CA GLU A 129 31.25 20.07 3.07
C GLU A 129 30.93 19.91 4.56
N MET A 130 31.05 18.68 5.10
CA MET A 130 30.88 18.40 6.53
C MET A 130 31.94 19.08 7.42
N GLU A 131 33.10 19.48 6.88
CA GLU A 131 34.22 20.06 7.63
C GLU A 131 33.80 21.30 8.41
N THR A 132 32.89 22.10 7.85
CA THR A 132 32.33 23.29 8.51
C THR A 132 31.66 22.94 9.85
N ILE A 133 30.99 21.79 9.91
CA ILE A 133 30.18 21.35 11.06
C ILE A 133 31.04 20.48 11.99
N THR A 134 31.95 19.67 11.45
CA THR A 134 32.86 18.82 12.25
C THR A 134 34.11 19.54 12.76
N SER A 135 34.38 20.78 12.32
CA SER A 135 35.56 21.57 12.76
C SER A 135 35.70 21.69 14.28
N SER A 136 34.57 21.68 15.00
CA SER A 136 34.57 21.66 16.48
C SER A 136 35.20 20.40 17.08
N LEU A 137 35.31 19.30 16.33
CA LEU A 137 35.95 18.05 16.76
C LEU A 137 37.47 18.05 16.50
N ASP A 138 37.98 18.95 15.66
CA ASP A 138 39.41 19.03 15.31
C ASP A 138 40.27 19.45 16.52
N ASP A 139 39.71 20.29 17.40
CA ASP A 139 40.34 20.73 18.66
C ASP A 139 40.64 19.56 19.63
N LEU A 140 40.03 18.39 19.40
CA LEU A 140 40.11 17.20 20.25
C LEU A 140 40.97 16.07 19.64
N SER A 141 41.77 16.35 18.60
CA SER A 141 42.62 15.36 17.91
C SER A 141 41.83 14.22 17.24
N ALA A 142 40.61 14.48 16.77
CA ALA A 142 39.89 13.54 15.90
C ALA A 142 40.74 13.25 14.64
N GLY A 143 41.01 11.97 14.38
CA GLY A 143 41.82 11.58 13.23
C GLY A 143 41.05 11.78 11.93
N ASN A 144 41.44 12.76 11.11
CA ASN A 144 40.87 12.95 9.79
C ASN A 144 41.64 12.16 8.73
N ILE A 145 40.93 11.34 7.95
CA ILE A 145 41.46 10.64 6.77
C ILE A 145 40.88 11.32 5.54
N ASP A 146 41.62 12.28 4.99
CA ASP A 146 41.26 12.91 3.73
C ASP A 146 41.47 11.92 2.58
N VAL A 147 40.42 11.57 1.85
CA VAL A 147 40.51 10.78 0.61
C VAL A 147 40.66 11.74 -0.57
N SER A 148 41.81 12.43 -0.63
CA SER A 148 42.11 13.35 -1.73
C SER A 148 42.60 12.61 -2.98
N GLY A 149 42.50 13.28 -4.13
CA GLY A 149 43.03 12.79 -5.40
C GLY A 149 44.52 12.45 -5.39
N THR A 150 45.29 12.94 -4.40
CA THR A 150 46.70 12.57 -4.22
C THR A 150 46.85 11.19 -3.57
N LEU A 151 46.02 10.91 -2.57
CA LEU A 151 46.09 9.70 -1.75
C LEU A 151 45.48 8.49 -2.45
N ASN A 152 44.40 8.68 -3.22
CA ASN A 152 43.77 7.59 -3.98
C ASN A 152 44.34 7.41 -5.40
N SER A 153 45.40 8.14 -5.77
CA SER A 153 45.94 8.16 -7.13
C SER A 153 46.39 6.79 -7.66
N HIS A 154 46.79 5.88 -6.76
CA HIS A 154 47.14 4.50 -7.11
C HIS A 154 45.92 3.65 -7.45
N ASP A 155 44.82 3.79 -6.71
CA ASP A 155 43.58 3.07 -6.98
C ASP A 155 42.90 3.57 -8.25
N ILE A 156 42.93 4.88 -8.49
CA ILE A 156 42.56 5.46 -9.78
C ILE A 156 43.41 4.87 -10.91
N SER A 157 44.71 4.68 -10.71
CA SER A 157 45.57 4.08 -11.75
C SER A 157 45.13 2.64 -12.08
N ARG A 158 44.79 1.84 -11.07
CA ARG A 158 44.26 0.48 -11.26
C ARG A 158 42.92 0.48 -11.97
N PHE A 159 42.02 1.39 -11.59
CA PHE A 159 40.71 1.50 -12.23
C PHE A 159 40.83 1.96 -13.68
N VAL A 160 41.70 2.93 -13.97
CA VAL A 160 42.01 3.36 -15.34
C VAL A 160 42.51 2.19 -16.20
N ASP A 161 43.38 1.34 -15.66
CA ASP A 161 43.84 0.14 -16.37
C ASP A 161 42.71 -0.85 -16.66
N TYR A 162 41.80 -1.04 -15.71
CA TYR A 162 40.59 -1.83 -15.89
C TYR A 162 39.66 -1.23 -16.95
N SER A 163 39.28 0.05 -16.82
CA SER A 163 38.39 0.76 -17.74
C SER A 163 38.97 0.81 -19.16
N TYR A 164 40.29 0.99 -19.31
CA TYR A 164 40.95 0.90 -20.61
C TYR A 164 40.75 -0.49 -21.24
N GLY A 165 40.88 -1.56 -20.45
CA GLY A 165 40.63 -2.93 -20.90
C GLY A 165 39.19 -3.16 -21.34
N VAL A 166 38.22 -2.59 -20.63
CA VAL A 166 36.78 -2.70 -20.94
C VAL A 166 36.42 -1.92 -22.20
N TYR A 167 36.72 -0.62 -22.24
CA TYR A 167 36.17 0.30 -23.25
C TYR A 167 37.08 0.50 -24.47
N LEU A 168 38.40 0.47 -24.28
CA LEU A 168 39.38 0.93 -25.28
C LEU A 168 40.31 -0.18 -25.80
N SER A 169 40.13 -1.43 -25.35
CA SER A 169 40.95 -2.58 -25.77
C SER A 169 40.89 -2.88 -27.28
N LYS A 170 39.85 -2.39 -27.96
CA LYS A 170 39.70 -2.47 -29.42
C LYS A 170 40.73 -1.61 -30.18
N HIS A 171 41.28 -0.55 -29.57
CA HIS A 171 42.26 0.34 -30.17
C HIS A 171 43.70 -0.19 -29.96
N LYS A 172 44.09 -1.18 -30.77
CA LYS A 172 45.40 -1.87 -30.66
C LYS A 172 46.58 -1.03 -31.17
N ILE A 173 47.06 -0.07 -30.36
CA ILE A 173 48.17 0.84 -30.72
C ILE A 173 49.21 0.94 -29.62
N ARG A 174 50.48 0.81 -30.01
CA ARG A 174 51.64 0.87 -29.12
C ARG A 174 51.75 2.27 -28.48
N GLY A 175 51.79 2.32 -27.15
CA GLY A 175 51.94 3.55 -26.36
C GLY A 175 50.66 4.38 -26.19
N LEU A 176 49.54 4.00 -26.83
CA LEU A 176 48.25 4.68 -26.63
C LEU A 176 47.74 4.47 -25.21
N ARG A 177 47.86 3.24 -24.69
CA ARG A 177 47.52 2.90 -23.30
C ARG A 177 48.26 3.81 -22.32
N ASP A 178 49.59 3.88 -22.41
CA ASP A 178 50.40 4.72 -21.51
C ASP A 178 49.99 6.20 -21.57
N THR A 179 49.68 6.70 -22.78
CA THR A 179 49.22 8.09 -22.97
C THR A 179 47.86 8.33 -22.31
N VAL A 180 46.89 7.43 -22.55
CA VAL A 180 45.54 7.51 -22.00
C VAL A 180 45.60 7.36 -20.48
N THR A 181 46.32 6.38 -19.98
CA THR A 181 46.48 6.13 -18.54
C THR A 181 47.09 7.33 -17.83
N ALA A 182 48.14 7.93 -18.39
CA ALA A 182 48.77 9.12 -17.80
C ALA A 182 47.81 10.31 -17.74
N SER A 183 47.09 10.59 -18.84
CA SER A 183 46.18 11.73 -18.90
C SER A 183 44.95 11.55 -18.01
N LEU A 184 44.36 10.34 -17.98
CA LEU A 184 43.22 10.05 -17.12
C LEU A 184 43.60 10.18 -15.64
N ARG A 185 44.78 9.69 -15.26
CA ARG A 185 45.30 9.82 -13.88
C ARG A 185 45.48 11.28 -13.47
N GLU A 186 46.03 12.11 -14.36
CA GLU A 186 46.26 13.53 -14.08
C GLU A 186 44.95 14.30 -13.90
N LYS A 187 43.95 14.04 -14.75
CA LYS A 187 42.73 14.86 -14.85
C LYS A 187 41.54 14.34 -14.02
N ALA A 188 41.55 13.07 -13.61
CA ALA A 188 40.46 12.49 -12.82
C ALA A 188 40.28 13.16 -11.46
N HIS A 189 41.33 13.80 -10.92
CA HIS A 189 41.31 14.45 -9.60
C HIS A 189 40.74 13.54 -8.49
N GLY A 190 41.02 12.24 -8.58
CA GLY A 190 40.57 11.26 -7.60
C GLY A 190 39.18 10.66 -7.82
N MET A 191 38.48 10.97 -8.92
CA MET A 191 37.11 10.50 -9.15
C MET A 191 37.05 9.34 -10.14
N PHE A 192 36.58 8.17 -9.67
CA PHE A 192 36.38 6.98 -10.49
C PHE A 192 35.34 7.20 -11.60
N LEU A 193 34.23 7.87 -11.29
CA LEU A 193 33.18 8.19 -12.26
C LEU A 193 33.70 9.03 -13.42
N TRP A 194 34.59 9.98 -13.17
CA TRP A 194 35.20 10.79 -14.22
C TRP A 194 35.98 9.90 -15.21
N VAL A 195 36.75 8.92 -14.69
CA VAL A 195 37.50 7.96 -15.52
C VAL A 195 36.54 7.17 -16.39
N ASP A 196 35.44 6.69 -15.82
CA ASP A 196 34.44 5.89 -16.51
C ASP A 196 33.77 6.68 -17.65
N LEU A 197 33.22 7.87 -17.34
CA LEU A 197 32.58 8.77 -18.31
C LEU A 197 33.53 9.14 -19.46
N VAL A 198 34.78 9.49 -19.15
CA VAL A 198 35.77 9.82 -20.17
C VAL A 198 36.13 8.59 -21.02
N CYS A 199 36.27 7.40 -20.43
CA CYS A 199 36.54 6.18 -21.18
C CYS A 199 35.39 5.84 -22.15
N GLN A 200 34.13 5.99 -21.70
CA GLN A 200 32.96 5.80 -22.56
C GLN A 200 32.94 6.80 -23.73
N GLU A 201 33.26 8.08 -23.48
CA GLU A 201 33.37 9.11 -24.52
C GLU A 201 34.49 8.79 -25.52
N LEU A 202 35.66 8.37 -25.05
CA LEU A 202 36.78 7.99 -25.91
C LEU A 202 36.47 6.75 -26.75
N ALA A 203 35.66 5.81 -26.23
CA ALA A 203 35.27 4.59 -26.95
C ALA A 203 34.47 4.89 -28.24
N LYS A 204 33.73 6.00 -28.27
CA LYS A 204 32.97 6.46 -29.45
C LYS A 204 33.89 6.94 -30.58
N ILE A 205 35.15 7.28 -30.27
CA ILE A 205 36.08 7.89 -31.24
C ILE A 205 36.88 6.80 -31.98
N LYS A 206 36.56 6.61 -33.26
CA LYS A 206 37.26 5.64 -34.13
C LYS A 206 38.63 6.13 -34.59
N ASN A 207 38.83 7.46 -34.73
CA ASN A 207 40.09 8.04 -35.22
C ASN A 207 41.04 8.39 -34.07
N ILE A 208 42.23 7.82 -34.06
CA ILE A 208 43.19 7.93 -32.95
C ILE A 208 43.78 9.33 -32.78
N LYS A 209 43.98 10.08 -33.87
CA LYS A 209 44.45 11.47 -33.77
C LYS A 209 43.40 12.34 -33.07
N VAL A 210 42.14 12.14 -33.46
CA VAL A 210 40.99 12.80 -32.84
C VAL A 210 40.86 12.36 -31.38
N LEU A 211 41.05 11.07 -31.08
CA LEU A 211 41.00 10.54 -29.72
C LEU A 211 42.06 11.21 -28.83
N LYS A 212 43.31 11.31 -29.29
CA LYS A 212 44.38 11.99 -28.54
C LYS A 212 44.08 13.48 -28.34
N GLN A 213 43.63 14.18 -29.39
CA GLN A 213 43.21 15.58 -29.25
C GLN A 213 42.05 15.74 -28.27
N HIS A 214 41.10 14.79 -28.28
CA HIS A 214 39.97 14.79 -27.38
C HIS A 214 40.39 14.57 -25.94
N LEU A 215 41.24 13.57 -25.69
CA LEU A 215 41.87 13.30 -24.39
C LEU A 215 42.65 14.52 -23.86
N ASP A 216 43.48 15.15 -24.70
CA ASP A 216 44.25 16.35 -24.35
C ASP A 216 43.34 17.52 -23.97
N SER A 217 42.19 17.63 -24.64
CA SER A 217 41.21 18.68 -24.33
C SER A 217 40.36 18.42 -23.08
N MET A 218 40.29 17.17 -22.57
CA MET A 218 39.37 16.83 -21.48
C MET A 218 39.62 17.70 -20.23
N PRO A 219 38.56 18.20 -19.57
CA PRO A 219 38.67 19.02 -18.38
C PRO A 219 38.97 18.16 -17.16
N ALA A 220 39.57 18.75 -16.14
CA ALA A 220 39.87 18.04 -14.91
C ALA A 220 38.69 18.08 -13.94
N GLY A 221 38.32 16.92 -13.40
CA GLY A 221 37.24 16.76 -12.43
C GLY A 221 35.81 16.72 -12.99
N LEU A 222 34.84 16.29 -12.17
CA LEU A 222 33.45 16.03 -12.57
C LEU A 222 32.69 17.30 -12.95
N SER A 223 32.76 18.39 -12.15
CA SER A 223 32.02 19.62 -12.44
C SER A 223 32.38 20.20 -13.81
N ALA A 224 33.67 20.35 -14.11
CA ALA A 224 34.12 20.84 -15.40
C ALA A 224 33.86 19.83 -16.54
N LEU A 225 33.80 18.53 -16.24
CA LEU A 225 33.35 17.52 -17.20
C LEU A 225 31.87 17.68 -17.53
N TYR A 226 31.00 17.91 -16.54
CA TYR A 226 29.59 18.19 -16.77
C TYR A 226 29.39 19.48 -17.56
N GLU A 227 30.04 20.58 -17.17
CA GLU A 227 30.02 21.84 -17.94
C GLU A 227 30.37 21.60 -19.42
N ARG A 228 31.38 20.76 -19.69
CA ARG A 228 31.74 20.40 -21.06
C ARG A 228 30.70 19.51 -21.75
N ILE A 229 30.14 18.52 -21.05
CA ILE A 229 29.10 17.64 -21.60
C ILE A 229 27.89 18.49 -22.02
N PHE A 230 27.42 19.38 -21.15
CA PHE A 230 26.30 20.29 -21.44
C PHE A 230 26.65 21.32 -22.52
N ALA A 231 27.83 21.96 -22.46
CA ALA A 231 28.26 22.88 -23.51
C ALA A 231 28.38 22.19 -24.89
N ARG A 232 28.72 20.89 -24.92
CA ARG A 232 28.70 20.12 -26.16
C ARG A 232 27.29 19.85 -26.64
N MET A 233 26.34 19.56 -25.75
CA MET A 233 24.92 19.43 -26.12
C MET A 233 24.42 20.74 -26.76
N GLU A 234 24.79 21.90 -26.20
CA GLU A 234 24.49 23.21 -26.78
C GLU A 234 25.13 23.40 -28.17
N ALA A 235 26.40 23.00 -28.30
CA ALA A 235 27.18 23.19 -29.52
C ALA A 235 26.94 22.12 -30.60
N ALA A 236 26.16 21.08 -30.34
CA ALA A 236 25.91 19.97 -31.25
C ALA A 236 25.10 20.36 -32.50
N GLY A 237 24.71 21.63 -32.65
CA GLY A 237 23.91 22.11 -33.77
C GLY A 237 22.44 21.68 -33.67
N LEU A 238 21.99 21.32 -32.47
CA LEU A 238 20.58 21.11 -32.14
C LEU A 238 19.79 22.38 -32.46
N ASP A 239 18.57 22.22 -32.95
CA ASP A 239 17.68 23.35 -33.12
C ASP A 239 17.22 23.90 -31.75
N LEU A 240 16.66 25.12 -31.76
CA LEU A 240 16.22 25.78 -30.53
C LEU A 240 15.16 24.95 -29.76
N LYS A 241 14.40 24.13 -30.49
CA LYS A 241 13.35 23.26 -29.95
C LYS A 241 13.95 22.12 -29.15
N SER A 242 14.91 21.40 -29.72
CA SER A 242 15.66 20.33 -29.04
C SER A 242 16.41 20.83 -27.81
N GLN A 243 16.96 22.05 -27.89
CA GLN A 243 17.60 22.68 -26.73
C GLN A 243 16.61 22.99 -25.61
N ALA A 244 15.41 23.46 -25.94
CA ALA A 244 14.35 23.70 -24.97
C ALA A 244 13.87 22.39 -24.32
N GLN A 245 13.66 21.33 -25.10
CA GLN A 245 13.28 20.00 -24.59
C GLN A 245 14.29 19.46 -23.57
N LEU A 246 15.60 19.53 -23.87
CA LEU A 246 16.64 19.11 -22.94
C LEU A 246 16.64 19.98 -21.67
N ARG A 247 16.41 21.29 -21.81
CA ARG A 247 16.29 22.19 -20.66
C ARG A 247 15.14 21.82 -19.75
N GLU A 248 13.97 21.50 -20.32
CA GLU A 248 12.82 21.04 -19.55
C GLU A 248 13.07 19.68 -18.88
N LEU A 249 13.70 18.73 -19.58
CA LEU A 249 14.07 17.43 -19.00
C LEU A 249 14.97 17.58 -17.78
N PHE A 250 16.06 18.34 -17.89
CA PHE A 250 16.97 18.58 -16.76
C PHE A 250 16.34 19.45 -15.66
N CYS A 251 15.40 20.34 -16.02
CA CYS A 251 14.60 21.09 -15.05
C CYS A 251 13.78 20.11 -14.19
N CYS A 252 12.98 19.24 -14.82
CA CYS A 252 12.15 18.25 -14.12
C CYS A 252 12.99 17.37 -13.19
N LEU A 253 14.10 16.82 -13.70
CA LEU A 253 15.00 15.96 -12.91
C LEU A 253 15.68 16.68 -11.73
N SER A 254 15.80 18.00 -11.78
CA SER A 254 16.36 18.80 -10.68
C SER A 254 15.31 19.17 -9.62
N GLN A 255 14.04 19.32 -10.02
CA GLN A 255 12.98 19.86 -9.18
C GLN A 255 12.06 18.79 -8.59
N PHE A 256 11.97 17.62 -9.21
CA PHE A 256 11.09 16.55 -8.76
C PHE A 256 11.78 15.74 -7.66
N LYS A 257 11.06 15.47 -6.57
CA LYS A 257 11.58 14.73 -5.42
C LYS A 257 11.81 13.26 -5.71
N GLU A 258 10.94 12.67 -6.52
CA GLU A 258 11.02 11.29 -6.93
C GLU A 258 11.32 11.20 -8.42
N PRO A 259 12.03 10.15 -8.87
CA PRO A 259 12.25 9.92 -10.29
C PRO A 259 10.92 9.87 -11.07
N PRO A 260 10.70 10.79 -12.03
CA PRO A 260 9.45 10.81 -12.78
C PRO A 260 9.35 9.63 -13.74
N SER A 261 8.12 9.20 -14.01
CA SER A 261 7.83 8.28 -15.10
C SER A 261 8.13 8.93 -16.46
N VAL A 262 8.49 8.12 -17.45
CA VAL A 262 8.59 8.48 -18.87
C VAL A 262 7.32 9.18 -19.33
N TYR A 263 6.15 8.66 -18.93
CA TYR A 263 4.85 9.25 -19.28
C TYR A 263 4.69 10.71 -18.82
N ILE A 264 4.84 10.97 -17.52
CA ILE A 264 4.76 12.34 -16.97
C ILE A 264 5.79 13.28 -17.60
N LEU A 265 7.02 12.82 -17.86
CA LEU A 265 8.02 13.65 -18.54
C LEU A 265 7.62 14.00 -19.97
N ASN A 266 7.12 13.02 -20.74
CA ASN A 266 6.62 13.25 -22.10
C ASN A 266 5.53 14.31 -22.07
N GLU A 267 4.46 14.10 -21.32
CA GLU A 267 3.32 15.02 -21.28
C GLU A 267 3.73 16.44 -20.81
N PHE A 268 4.56 16.53 -19.76
CA PHE A 268 4.97 17.81 -19.20
C PHE A 268 5.89 18.58 -20.15
N ILE A 269 6.84 17.91 -20.82
CA ILE A 269 7.78 18.54 -21.75
C ILE A 269 7.09 18.87 -23.08
N GLN A 270 6.22 17.99 -23.58
CA GLN A 270 5.41 18.27 -24.77
C GLN A 270 4.56 19.53 -24.57
N TYR A 271 3.96 19.68 -23.40
CA TYR A 271 3.23 20.91 -23.03
C TYR A 271 4.17 22.12 -22.92
N ALA A 272 5.26 22.01 -22.15
CA ALA A 272 6.17 23.13 -21.90
C ALA A 272 6.87 23.65 -23.17
N THR A 273 7.08 22.78 -24.17
CA THR A 273 7.77 23.10 -25.41
C THR A 273 6.86 23.26 -26.63
N GLU A 274 5.54 23.10 -26.44
CA GLU A 274 4.53 23.06 -27.50
C GLU A 274 4.90 22.04 -28.61
N ASP A 275 5.39 20.87 -28.19
CA ASP A 275 5.87 19.81 -29.07
C ASP A 275 5.20 18.47 -28.80
N PRO A 276 4.15 18.10 -29.54
CA PRO A 276 3.48 16.81 -29.33
C PRO A 276 4.32 15.59 -29.78
N GLU A 277 5.41 15.79 -30.54
CA GLU A 277 6.25 14.69 -31.05
C GLU A 277 7.44 14.38 -30.12
N PHE A 278 7.58 15.08 -29.00
CA PHE A 278 8.68 14.84 -28.07
C PHE A 278 8.56 13.46 -27.40
N ASP A 279 9.66 12.71 -27.43
CA ASP A 279 9.82 11.45 -26.71
C ASP A 279 11.11 11.47 -25.88
N VAL A 280 10.96 11.33 -24.57
CA VAL A 280 12.04 11.40 -23.59
C VAL A 280 13.02 10.25 -23.73
N GLU A 281 12.58 9.05 -24.10
CA GLU A 281 13.47 7.90 -24.24
C GLU A 281 14.39 8.07 -25.45
N SER A 282 13.86 8.56 -26.57
CA SER A 282 14.64 8.96 -27.74
C SER A 282 15.63 10.08 -27.39
N ALA A 283 15.18 11.11 -26.67
CA ALA A 283 16.06 12.20 -26.23
C ALA A 283 17.21 11.69 -25.34
N ILE A 284 16.91 10.75 -24.43
CA ILE A 284 17.92 10.10 -23.58
C ILE A 284 18.88 9.28 -24.43
N ALA A 285 18.38 8.41 -25.31
CA ALA A 285 19.21 7.54 -26.16
C ALA A 285 20.16 8.36 -27.04
N ASP A 286 19.68 9.44 -27.65
CA ASP A 286 20.43 10.25 -28.59
C ASP A 286 21.44 11.18 -27.92
N SER A 287 21.05 11.80 -26.79
CA SER A 287 21.81 12.91 -26.20
C SER A 287 22.29 12.66 -24.78
N CYS A 288 21.56 11.90 -23.95
CA CYS A 288 21.75 11.89 -22.49
C CYS A 288 22.07 10.52 -21.87
N ALA A 289 22.28 9.47 -22.65
CA ALA A 289 22.48 8.10 -22.17
C ALA A 289 23.68 7.90 -21.23
N SER A 290 24.64 8.83 -21.21
CA SER A 290 25.75 8.82 -20.26
C SER A 290 25.40 9.41 -18.88
N LEU A 291 24.31 10.18 -18.79
CA LEU A 291 23.86 10.85 -17.57
C LEU A 291 22.59 10.24 -16.99
N LEU A 292 21.72 9.71 -17.84
CA LEU A 292 20.39 9.22 -17.49
C LEU A 292 20.20 7.73 -17.84
N SER A 293 19.30 7.07 -17.13
CA SER A 293 18.82 5.72 -17.41
C SER A 293 17.30 5.64 -17.27
N CYS A 294 16.68 4.82 -18.11
CA CYS A 294 15.30 4.41 -17.94
C CYS A 294 15.29 3.08 -17.21
N GLU A 295 14.49 2.98 -16.16
CA GLU A 295 14.37 1.78 -15.35
C GLU A 295 12.90 1.36 -15.31
N GLU A 296 12.64 0.14 -15.75
CA GLU A 296 11.34 -0.49 -15.63
C GLU A 296 11.07 -0.75 -14.15
N MET A 297 9.91 -0.29 -13.71
CA MET A 297 9.34 -0.56 -12.40
C MET A 297 8.08 -1.40 -12.64
N GLY A 298 7.23 -1.52 -11.63
CA GLY A 298 5.88 -1.90 -11.96
C GLY A 298 5.68 -3.39 -12.26
N ARG A 299 4.58 -3.63 -12.94
CA ARG A 299 4.25 -4.88 -13.63
C ARG A 299 5.21 -5.13 -14.78
N LEU A 300 5.66 -4.09 -15.46
CA LEU A 300 6.57 -4.15 -16.59
C LEU A 300 7.87 -4.85 -16.20
N LEU A 301 8.48 -4.46 -15.08
CA LEU A 301 9.68 -5.13 -14.55
C LEU A 301 9.41 -6.61 -14.26
N LEU A 302 8.26 -6.94 -13.67
CA LEU A 302 7.87 -8.32 -13.40
C LEU A 302 7.73 -9.12 -14.70
N GLN A 303 7.02 -8.58 -15.69
CA GLN A 303 6.84 -9.20 -17.01
C GLN A 303 8.18 -9.41 -17.72
N THR A 304 9.06 -8.40 -17.74
CA THR A 304 10.40 -8.49 -18.33
C THR A 304 11.25 -9.55 -17.63
N LYS A 305 11.25 -9.57 -16.28
CA LYS A 305 11.94 -10.60 -15.50
C LYS A 305 11.40 -12.00 -15.82
N MET A 306 10.08 -12.19 -15.89
CA MET A 306 9.44 -13.47 -16.23
C MET A 306 9.75 -13.93 -17.66
N LYS A 307 9.70 -13.02 -18.65
CA LYS A 307 10.10 -13.30 -20.04
C LYS A 307 11.57 -13.73 -20.10
N SER A 308 12.45 -13.03 -19.38
CA SER A 308 13.88 -13.37 -19.33
C SER A 308 14.15 -14.75 -18.70
N GLU A 309 13.41 -15.10 -17.64
CA GLU A 309 13.47 -16.41 -16.98
C GLU A 309 13.06 -17.53 -17.95
N ASN A 310 11.95 -17.35 -18.67
CA ASN A 310 11.46 -18.32 -19.64
C ASN A 310 12.45 -18.51 -20.82
N ASN A 311 13.06 -17.44 -21.31
CA ASN A 311 14.05 -17.49 -22.39
C ASN A 311 15.35 -18.21 -21.98
N GLN A 312 15.80 -18.03 -20.72
CA GLN A 312 16.94 -18.75 -20.17
C GLN A 312 16.69 -20.27 -20.10
N ARG A 313 15.45 -20.69 -19.84
CA ARG A 313 15.06 -22.10 -19.83
C ARG A 313 15.11 -22.71 -21.23
N GLN A 314 14.53 -22.05 -22.23
CA GLN A 314 14.56 -22.54 -23.61
C GLN A 314 16.01 -22.74 -24.11
N THR A 315 16.92 -21.84 -23.74
CA THR A 315 18.34 -21.96 -24.10
C THR A 315 19.08 -23.07 -23.33
N GLN A 316 18.72 -23.36 -22.07
CA GLN A 316 19.27 -24.50 -21.30
C GLN A 316 18.72 -25.86 -21.77
N ASP A 317 17.41 -25.99 -22.01
CA ASP A 317 16.79 -27.23 -22.50
C ASP A 317 17.28 -27.57 -23.93
N SER A 318 17.56 -26.56 -24.75
CA SER A 318 18.19 -26.72 -26.08
C SER A 318 19.66 -27.18 -26.00
N ALA A 319 20.39 -26.76 -24.96
CA ALA A 319 21.77 -27.17 -24.74
C ALA A 319 21.90 -28.60 -24.18
N GLU A 320 20.91 -29.06 -23.40
CA GLU A 320 20.85 -30.45 -22.90
C GLU A 320 20.38 -31.44 -23.99
N THR A 321 19.50 -31.02 -24.90
CA THR A 321 19.04 -31.86 -26.03
C THR A 321 20.02 -31.92 -27.20
N ALA A 322 20.92 -30.94 -27.35
CA ALA A 322 21.99 -30.96 -28.36
C ALA A 322 23.07 -32.04 -28.12
N ASN A 323 23.12 -32.66 -26.93
CA ASN A 323 24.08 -33.71 -26.61
C ASN A 323 23.60 -35.14 -26.92
N ASP A 324 22.38 -35.33 -27.48
CA ASP A 324 21.88 -36.69 -27.75
C ASP A 324 21.14 -36.89 -29.08
N ARG A 325 21.24 -35.96 -30.05
CA ARG A 325 20.75 -36.22 -31.42
C ARG A 325 21.70 -35.72 -32.49
N GLY A 326 22.14 -36.67 -33.32
CA GLY A 326 22.90 -36.41 -34.53
C GLY A 326 22.12 -35.60 -35.54
N GLU A 327 22.89 -34.92 -36.38
CA GLU A 327 22.52 -34.13 -37.56
C GLU A 327 21.23 -34.62 -38.26
N ASP A 328 20.16 -33.85 -38.12
CA ASP A 328 19.24 -33.53 -39.21
C ASP A 328 18.65 -32.14 -38.91
N GLY A 329 18.91 -31.21 -39.82
CA GLY A 329 18.46 -29.83 -39.72
C GLY A 329 17.02 -29.71 -40.20
N ASP A 330 16.17 -29.19 -39.33
CA ASP A 330 15.00 -28.42 -39.70
C ASP A 330 14.96 -27.23 -38.72
N GLU A 331 15.28 -26.04 -39.23
CA GLU A 331 15.03 -24.77 -38.54
C GLU A 331 13.51 -24.60 -38.45
N ILE A 332 12.95 -24.82 -37.27
CA ILE A 332 11.60 -24.38 -36.95
C ILE A 332 11.73 -22.92 -36.51
N GLU A 333 11.50 -22.00 -37.44
CA GLU A 333 11.09 -20.63 -37.13
C GLU A 333 9.70 -20.72 -36.46
N GLU A 334 9.66 -20.75 -35.14
CA GLU A 334 8.42 -20.65 -34.37
C GLU A 334 8.15 -19.18 -34.02
N ASP A 335 7.29 -18.59 -34.85
CA ASP A 335 6.31 -17.53 -34.59
C ASP A 335 6.68 -16.41 -33.59
N SER A 336 7.36 -15.38 -34.11
CA SER A 336 7.29 -14.00 -33.60
C SER A 336 6.06 -13.24 -34.13
N ASP A 337 5.17 -13.89 -34.89
CA ASP A 337 4.15 -13.21 -35.70
C ASP A 337 2.75 -13.22 -35.06
N LEU A 338 2.66 -13.37 -33.72
CA LEU A 338 1.41 -13.14 -32.97
C LEU A 338 1.34 -11.75 -32.32
N GLU A 339 2.19 -10.79 -32.73
CA GLU A 339 2.07 -9.37 -32.36
C GLU A 339 1.36 -8.53 -33.44
N SER A 340 1.01 -9.08 -34.61
CA SER A 340 0.53 -8.27 -35.74
C SER A 340 -1.00 -8.17 -35.91
N LEU A 341 -1.80 -8.42 -34.87
CA LEU A 341 -3.27 -8.29 -34.92
C LEU A 341 -3.86 -7.51 -33.74
N LEU A 342 -3.04 -6.73 -33.03
CA LEU A 342 -3.57 -5.75 -32.08
C LEU A 342 -4.12 -4.55 -32.86
N ASP A 343 -5.32 -4.11 -32.48
CA ASP A 343 -5.89 -2.85 -32.93
C ASP A 343 -4.90 -1.69 -32.64
N GLU A 344 -4.85 -0.65 -33.47
CA GLU A 344 -3.97 0.51 -33.25
C GLU A 344 -4.22 1.10 -31.85
N ASP A 345 -5.49 1.14 -31.43
CA ASP A 345 -5.93 1.57 -30.10
C ASP A 345 -5.43 0.66 -28.94
N ALA A 346 -5.14 -0.61 -29.20
CA ALA A 346 -4.61 -1.54 -28.19
C ALA A 346 -3.09 -1.35 -28.01
N ALA A 347 -2.35 -1.17 -29.11
CA ALA A 347 -0.92 -0.92 -29.07
C ALA A 347 -0.59 0.43 -28.39
N GLU A 348 -1.36 1.48 -28.67
CA GLU A 348 -1.20 2.78 -28.01
C GLU A 348 -1.43 2.69 -26.48
N ARG A 349 -2.42 1.90 -26.04
CA ARG A 349 -2.70 1.69 -24.61
C ARG A 349 -1.59 0.91 -23.90
N GLU A 350 -1.01 -0.09 -24.56
CA GLU A 350 0.11 -0.86 -24.01
C GLU A 350 1.35 0.02 -23.85
N GLU A 351 1.65 0.83 -24.85
CA GLU A 351 2.76 1.79 -24.83
C GLU A 351 2.58 2.83 -23.72
N TYR A 352 1.38 3.39 -23.57
CA TYR A 352 1.05 4.32 -22.49
C TYR A 352 1.30 3.70 -21.10
N THR A 353 0.90 2.44 -20.92
CA THR A 353 1.08 1.71 -19.66
C THR A 353 2.56 1.47 -19.38
N ARG A 354 3.34 1.09 -20.40
CA ARG A 354 4.79 0.92 -20.31
C ARG A 354 5.49 2.21 -19.89
N GLN A 355 5.12 3.35 -20.49
CA GLN A 355 5.70 4.65 -20.17
C GLN A 355 5.40 5.09 -18.73
N ARG A 356 4.23 4.74 -18.18
CA ARG A 356 3.89 5.01 -16.78
C ARG A 356 4.76 4.20 -15.82
N GLU A 357 5.06 2.96 -16.16
CA GLU A 357 5.84 2.05 -15.33
C GLU A 357 7.35 2.11 -15.60
N THR A 358 7.82 3.05 -16.43
CA THR A 358 9.25 3.28 -16.67
C THR A 358 9.66 4.60 -16.03
N LYS A 359 10.59 4.60 -15.07
CA LYS A 359 11.09 5.82 -14.41
C LYS A 359 12.41 6.27 -15.02
N VAL A 360 12.64 7.59 -15.07
CA VAL A 360 13.90 8.19 -15.53
C VAL A 360 14.77 8.57 -14.33
N ASN A 361 15.93 7.93 -14.23
CA ASN A 361 16.90 8.12 -13.16
C ASN A 361 18.16 8.83 -13.64
N VAL A 362 18.77 9.62 -12.76
CA VAL A 362 20.15 10.05 -12.93
C VAL A 362 21.08 8.88 -12.62
N ARG A 363 22.03 8.58 -13.50
CA ARG A 363 22.98 7.46 -13.30
C ARG A 363 23.90 7.64 -12.10
N HIS A 364 24.02 8.87 -11.60
CA HIS A 364 24.84 9.19 -10.44
C HIS A 364 24.34 10.47 -9.75
N ALA A 365 24.33 10.48 -8.41
CA ALA A 365 23.86 11.61 -7.59
C ALA A 365 24.57 12.93 -7.93
N SER A 366 25.85 12.89 -8.28
CA SER A 366 26.61 14.09 -8.67
C SER A 366 26.08 14.82 -9.90
N VAL A 367 25.24 14.19 -10.73
CA VAL A 367 24.51 14.88 -11.80
C VAL A 367 23.44 15.78 -11.19
N GLY A 368 22.64 15.26 -10.25
CA GLY A 368 21.67 16.03 -9.48
C GLY A 368 22.33 17.17 -8.69
N ASP A 369 23.46 16.89 -8.02
CA ASP A 369 24.25 17.92 -7.31
C ASP A 369 24.67 19.06 -8.24
N PHE A 370 25.12 18.71 -9.46
CA PHE A 370 25.55 19.69 -10.45
C PHE A 370 24.38 20.57 -10.90
N LEU A 371 23.22 19.95 -11.21
CA LEU A 371 21.99 20.64 -11.59
C LEU A 371 21.49 21.58 -10.48
N ASN A 372 21.71 21.22 -9.21
CA ASN A 372 21.31 22.00 -8.04
C ASN A 372 22.41 22.93 -7.48
N SER A 373 23.53 23.09 -8.19
CA SER A 373 24.66 23.88 -7.72
C SER A 373 24.41 25.40 -7.82
N LYS A 374 24.80 26.15 -6.77
CA LYS A 374 24.63 27.63 -6.71
C LYS A 374 25.40 28.40 -7.80
N GLY A 375 26.42 27.76 -8.39
CA GLY A 375 27.25 28.36 -9.43
C GLY A 375 26.72 28.16 -10.85
N LEU A 376 25.73 27.27 -11.02
CA LEU A 376 25.17 26.96 -12.33
C LEU A 376 24.41 28.17 -12.88
N LYS A 377 24.76 28.58 -14.10
CA LYS A 377 24.08 29.66 -14.80
C LYS A 377 23.12 29.09 -15.82
N THR A 378 21.99 29.76 -15.97
CA THR A 378 21.03 29.46 -17.03
C THR A 378 21.69 29.56 -18.41
N SER A 379 21.46 28.53 -19.22
CA SER A 379 21.96 28.37 -20.57
C SER A 379 20.82 27.96 -21.51
N THR A 380 21.12 27.55 -22.74
CA THR A 380 20.07 27.09 -23.66
C THR A 380 19.50 25.73 -23.27
N VAL A 381 20.30 24.88 -22.60
CA VAL A 381 19.93 23.50 -22.21
C VAL A 381 19.83 23.28 -20.70
N LEU A 382 20.16 24.27 -19.86
CA LEU A 382 20.05 24.18 -18.40
C LEU A 382 19.45 25.45 -17.81
N PHE A 383 18.74 25.30 -16.70
CA PHE A 383 18.39 26.39 -15.81
C PHE A 383 19.38 26.48 -14.64
N SER A 384 19.61 27.69 -14.14
CA SER A 384 20.15 27.88 -12.78
C SER A 384 19.16 27.32 -11.75
N ARG A 385 19.62 27.05 -10.54
CA ARG A 385 18.75 26.56 -9.46
C ARG A 385 17.56 27.47 -9.21
N GLU A 386 17.79 28.78 -9.15
CA GLU A 386 16.75 29.78 -8.90
C GLU A 386 15.75 29.86 -10.07
N ASP A 387 16.25 29.82 -11.31
CA ASP A 387 15.39 29.86 -12.49
C ASP A 387 14.61 28.56 -12.66
N ALA A 388 15.18 27.39 -12.34
CA ALA A 388 14.52 26.09 -12.40
C ALA A 388 13.35 26.01 -11.42
N ALA A 389 13.57 26.46 -10.18
CA ALA A 389 12.53 26.52 -9.15
C ALA A 389 11.39 27.47 -9.57
N PHE A 390 11.73 28.68 -10.04
CA PHE A 390 10.74 29.65 -10.51
C PHE A 390 9.94 29.10 -11.70
N HIS A 391 10.64 28.60 -12.72
CA HIS A 391 10.04 28.07 -13.94
C HIS A 391 9.09 26.91 -13.65
N THR A 392 9.48 25.98 -12.77
CA THR A 392 8.63 24.83 -12.42
C THR A 392 7.37 25.24 -11.67
N ALA A 393 7.48 26.18 -10.71
CA ALA A 393 6.32 26.71 -10.00
C ALA A 393 5.39 27.52 -10.92
N GLU A 394 5.97 28.32 -11.81
CA GLU A 394 5.24 29.12 -12.80
C GLU A 394 4.49 28.24 -13.80
N LEU A 395 5.18 27.25 -14.38
CA LEU A 395 4.61 26.31 -15.32
C LEU A 395 3.49 25.48 -14.68
N SER A 396 3.69 24.99 -13.46
CA SER A 396 2.64 24.27 -12.72
C SER A 396 1.42 25.15 -12.45
N LEU A 397 1.61 26.42 -12.07
CA LEU A 397 0.50 27.37 -11.93
C LEU A 397 -0.24 27.62 -13.25
N ARG A 398 0.47 27.72 -14.38
CA ARG A 398 -0.14 27.87 -15.71
C ARG A 398 -0.98 26.66 -16.07
N ILE A 399 -0.42 25.46 -15.94
CA ILE A 399 -1.13 24.19 -16.14
C ILE A 399 -2.40 24.18 -15.29
N ILE A 400 -2.30 24.53 -14.01
CA ILE A 400 -3.44 24.55 -13.09
C ILE A 400 -4.51 25.52 -13.59
N CYS A 401 -4.12 26.74 -13.96
CA CYS A 401 -5.02 27.79 -14.42
C CYS A 401 -5.69 27.46 -15.76
N GLU A 402 -5.02 26.70 -16.63
CA GLU A 402 -5.55 26.26 -17.92
C GLU A 402 -6.56 25.11 -17.81
N GLY A 403 -6.61 24.38 -16.69
CA GLY A 403 -7.51 23.23 -16.51
C GLY A 403 -8.99 23.55 -16.75
N ALA A 404 -9.43 24.79 -16.53
CA ALA A 404 -10.80 25.21 -16.78
C ALA A 404 -11.09 25.70 -18.22
N SER A 405 -10.11 25.58 -19.13
CA SER A 405 -10.23 26.00 -20.52
C SER A 405 -11.01 24.96 -21.33
N ALA A 406 -11.84 25.42 -22.28
CA ALA A 406 -12.56 24.56 -23.21
C ALA A 406 -12.11 24.85 -24.65
N PRO A 407 -11.54 23.88 -25.39
CA PRO A 407 -11.24 22.49 -24.98
C PRO A 407 -10.04 22.40 -24.02
N LEU A 408 -9.97 21.32 -23.23
CA LEU A 408 -8.79 20.99 -22.43
C LEU A 408 -7.60 20.72 -23.37
N THR A 409 -6.52 21.47 -23.19
CA THR A 409 -5.26 21.32 -23.93
C THR A 409 -4.23 20.47 -23.18
N ILE A 410 -4.52 20.14 -21.93
CA ILE A 410 -3.64 19.41 -21.00
C ILE A 410 -4.29 18.10 -20.57
N SER A 411 -3.48 17.06 -20.42
CA SER A 411 -3.95 15.80 -19.84
C SER A 411 -4.23 15.96 -18.35
N TRP A 412 -5.15 15.12 -17.86
CA TRP A 412 -5.52 15.11 -16.45
C TRP A 412 -4.33 14.81 -15.54
N ASP A 413 -3.47 13.87 -15.92
CA ASP A 413 -2.31 13.47 -15.13
C ASP A 413 -1.31 14.61 -14.90
N VAL A 414 -1.04 15.41 -15.94
CA VAL A 414 -0.18 16.60 -15.80
C VAL A 414 -0.80 17.64 -14.90
N TRP A 415 -2.11 17.89 -15.05
CA TRP A 415 -2.81 18.83 -14.18
C TRP A 415 -2.78 18.37 -12.72
N PHE A 416 -3.02 17.08 -12.46
CA PHE A 416 -2.94 16.51 -11.12
C PHE A 416 -1.52 16.58 -10.55
N HIS A 417 -0.51 16.27 -11.35
CA HIS A 417 0.88 16.37 -10.94
C HIS A 417 1.23 17.82 -10.53
N ALA A 418 0.84 18.81 -11.34
CA ALA A 418 1.05 20.22 -11.02
C ALA A 418 0.33 20.63 -9.72
N MET A 419 -0.95 20.28 -9.58
CA MET A 419 -1.76 20.65 -8.41
C MET A 419 -1.28 19.98 -7.11
N THR A 420 -0.77 18.75 -7.19
CA THR A 420 -0.25 18.00 -6.03
C THR A 420 1.04 18.61 -5.50
N ASN A 421 1.87 19.19 -6.37
CA ASN A 421 3.21 19.67 -6.01
C ASN A 421 3.30 21.20 -5.85
N ILE A 422 2.25 21.96 -6.22
CA ILE A 422 2.37 23.42 -6.37
C ILE A 422 2.82 24.16 -5.11
N PHE A 423 2.28 23.81 -3.93
CA PHE A 423 2.63 24.53 -2.70
C PHE A 423 4.07 24.29 -2.28
N GLU A 424 4.59 23.08 -2.52
CA GLU A 424 5.99 22.77 -2.29
C GLU A 424 6.91 23.47 -3.29
N GLN A 425 6.54 23.47 -4.57
CA GLN A 425 7.29 24.20 -5.59
C GLN A 425 7.33 25.71 -5.29
N LEU A 426 6.22 26.31 -4.84
CA LEU A 426 6.18 27.70 -4.39
C LEU A 426 7.06 27.96 -3.16
N ASP A 427 7.16 26.99 -2.24
CA ASP A 427 8.03 27.06 -1.08
C ASP A 427 9.51 27.04 -1.47
N ASN A 428 9.87 26.23 -2.48
CA ASN A 428 11.23 26.09 -3.00
C ASN A 428 11.76 27.34 -3.71
N VAL A 429 10.89 28.21 -4.20
CA VAL A 429 11.31 29.49 -4.83
C VAL A 429 11.70 30.50 -3.74
N ASP A 430 12.93 31.00 -3.81
CA ASP A 430 13.46 32.01 -2.87
C ASP A 430 12.90 33.41 -3.18
N GLU A 431 12.04 33.91 -2.29
CA GLU A 431 11.43 35.22 -2.44
C GLU A 431 12.45 36.38 -2.41
N LYS A 432 13.66 36.21 -1.87
CA LYS A 432 14.67 37.28 -1.77
C LYS A 432 15.41 37.53 -3.07
N THR A 433 15.63 36.49 -3.86
CA THR A 433 16.38 36.55 -5.13
C THR A 433 15.46 36.74 -6.34
N THR A 434 14.18 36.41 -6.20
CA THR A 434 13.19 36.49 -7.28
C THR A 434 12.92 37.94 -7.71
N ALA A 435 12.92 38.20 -9.02
CA ALA A 435 12.73 39.52 -9.60
C ALA A 435 11.29 40.07 -9.43
N PRO A 436 11.06 41.40 -9.53
CA PRO A 436 9.71 41.98 -9.45
C PRO A 436 8.74 41.42 -10.49
N TYR A 437 9.15 41.29 -11.76
CA TYR A 437 8.28 40.77 -12.83
C TYR A 437 7.91 39.28 -12.62
N GLN A 438 8.81 38.47 -12.06
CA GLN A 438 8.53 37.08 -11.68
C GLN A 438 7.49 37.01 -10.56
N THR A 439 7.60 37.93 -9.59
CA THR A 439 6.62 38.07 -8.50
C THR A 439 5.25 38.50 -9.05
N GLU A 440 5.21 39.39 -10.04
CA GLU A 440 3.96 39.76 -10.74
C GLU A 440 3.29 38.53 -11.37
N ILE A 441 4.04 37.69 -12.08
CA ILE A 441 3.51 36.48 -12.73
C ILE A 441 2.91 35.52 -11.70
N ILE A 442 3.66 35.19 -10.64
CA ILE A 442 3.19 34.28 -9.58
C ILE A 442 1.89 34.81 -8.97
N ILE A 443 1.83 36.10 -8.64
CA ILE A 443 0.66 36.70 -7.98
C ILE A 443 -0.56 36.75 -8.88
N GLU A 444 -0.38 37.03 -10.17
CA GLU A 444 -1.49 37.02 -11.13
C GLU A 444 -2.04 35.59 -11.32
N LEU A 445 -1.20 34.57 -11.34
CA LEU A 445 -1.63 33.16 -11.41
C LEU A 445 -2.29 32.68 -10.11
N LEU A 446 -1.74 33.04 -8.95
CA LEU A 446 -2.37 32.74 -7.65
C LEU A 446 -3.74 33.42 -7.53
N TRP A 447 -3.88 34.64 -8.05
CA TRP A 447 -5.16 35.32 -8.09
C TRP A 447 -6.19 34.52 -8.91
N VAL A 448 -5.80 33.98 -10.08
CA VAL A 448 -6.66 33.10 -10.88
C VAL A 448 -7.01 31.83 -10.11
N LEU A 449 -6.02 31.16 -9.49
CA LEU A 449 -6.23 29.94 -8.70
C LEU A 449 -7.33 30.11 -7.63
N PHE A 450 -7.27 31.20 -6.87
CA PHE A 450 -8.18 31.41 -5.73
C PHE A 450 -9.46 32.17 -6.06
N ASN A 451 -9.57 32.84 -7.22
CA ASN A 451 -10.73 33.69 -7.55
C ASN A 451 -11.47 33.31 -8.84
N SER A 452 -10.92 32.42 -9.68
CA SER A 452 -11.59 32.01 -10.91
C SER A 452 -12.75 31.05 -10.59
N GLU A 453 -13.99 31.49 -10.86
CA GLU A 453 -15.16 30.64 -10.70
C GLU A 453 -15.13 29.42 -11.63
N ALA A 454 -14.63 29.58 -12.87
CA ALA A 454 -14.50 28.49 -13.82
C ALA A 454 -13.52 27.42 -13.32
N LEU A 455 -12.40 27.85 -12.75
CA LEU A 455 -11.41 26.94 -12.16
C LEU A 455 -11.91 26.30 -10.88
N ALA A 456 -12.60 27.05 -10.01
CA ALA A 456 -13.21 26.50 -8.82
C ALA A 456 -14.25 25.41 -9.16
N LYS A 457 -15.05 25.62 -10.21
CA LYS A 457 -15.97 24.59 -10.73
C LYS A 457 -15.24 23.39 -11.29
N PHE A 458 -14.17 23.62 -12.04
CA PHE A 458 -13.33 22.54 -12.57
C PHE A 458 -12.74 21.70 -11.43
N ILE A 459 -12.11 22.35 -10.43
CA ILE A 459 -11.51 21.69 -9.28
C ILE A 459 -12.55 20.88 -8.49
N SER A 460 -13.73 21.45 -8.27
CA SER A 460 -14.81 20.76 -7.55
C SER A 460 -15.35 19.53 -8.30
N ARG A 461 -15.11 19.39 -9.61
CA ARG A 461 -15.66 18.32 -10.47
C ARG A 461 -14.67 17.19 -10.76
N LEU A 462 -13.42 17.32 -10.30
CA LEU A 462 -12.30 16.40 -10.60
C LEU A 462 -12.50 14.96 -10.10
N ASP A 463 -13.31 14.74 -9.07
CA ASP A 463 -13.41 13.44 -8.38
C ASP A 463 -14.21 12.34 -9.09
N SER A 464 -14.76 12.62 -10.26
CA SER A 464 -15.56 11.63 -11.00
C SER A 464 -14.75 10.50 -11.67
N ILE A 465 -13.43 10.41 -11.45
CA ILE A 465 -12.53 9.58 -12.29
C ILE A 465 -11.65 8.57 -11.51
N GLY A 466 -11.56 8.60 -10.16
CA GLY A 466 -10.62 7.74 -9.41
C GLY A 466 -11.05 7.34 -8.00
N SER A 467 -10.38 6.32 -7.42
CA SER A 467 -10.69 5.73 -6.10
C SER A 467 -10.13 6.48 -4.89
N GLU A 468 -9.25 7.46 -5.10
CA GLU A 468 -8.71 8.32 -4.03
C GLU A 468 -8.75 9.79 -4.44
N TYR A 469 -9.23 10.66 -3.54
CA TYR A 469 -9.12 12.10 -3.77
C TYR A 469 -7.71 12.60 -3.49
N VAL A 470 -6.91 12.64 -4.54
CA VAL A 470 -5.49 13.05 -4.53
C VAL A 470 -5.29 14.44 -3.93
N LEU A 471 -6.25 15.36 -4.10
CA LEU A 471 -6.13 16.75 -3.61
C LEU A 471 -6.36 16.90 -2.10
N ASN A 472 -6.96 15.91 -1.43
CA ASN A 472 -7.32 16.01 -0.02
C ASN A 472 -6.11 16.24 0.91
N LYS A 473 -4.95 15.68 0.58
CA LYS A 473 -3.71 15.89 1.35
C LYS A 473 -2.93 17.09 0.83
N SER A 474 -2.80 17.20 -0.49
CA SER A 474 -1.88 18.16 -1.11
C SER A 474 -2.43 19.59 -1.14
N PHE A 475 -3.75 19.78 -1.18
CA PHE A 475 -4.38 21.11 -1.22
C PHE A 475 -4.81 21.67 0.14
N PHE A 476 -4.46 21.00 1.25
CA PHE A 476 -4.84 21.48 2.58
C PHE A 476 -4.01 22.70 3.01
N LEU A 477 -4.67 23.80 3.43
CA LEU A 477 -4.02 25.05 3.89
C LEU A 477 -4.08 25.25 5.42
N GLY A 478 -4.34 24.17 6.16
CA GLY A 478 -4.47 24.21 7.63
C GLY A 478 -5.81 24.73 8.12
N PHE A 479 -6.11 24.45 9.39
CA PHE A 479 -7.30 24.96 10.07
C PHE A 479 -7.20 26.47 10.28
N ASN A 480 -8.33 27.15 10.48
CA ASN A 480 -8.38 28.59 10.71
C ASN A 480 -7.72 29.02 12.04
N THR A 481 -7.42 28.06 12.91
CA THR A 481 -6.61 28.20 14.13
C THR A 481 -5.11 27.98 13.90
N ASP A 482 -4.72 27.32 12.79
CA ASP A 482 -3.33 27.05 12.41
C ASP A 482 -2.91 27.91 11.20
N LEU A 483 -2.54 29.15 11.50
CA LEU A 483 -1.95 30.03 10.48
C LEU A 483 -0.53 29.61 10.06
N GLY A 484 0.11 28.67 10.78
CA GLY A 484 1.49 28.23 10.56
C GLY A 484 1.63 27.12 9.51
N HIS A 485 0.53 26.57 9.00
CA HIS A 485 0.54 25.47 8.05
C HIS A 485 1.42 25.75 6.81
N LYS A 486 2.28 24.78 6.43
CA LYS A 486 3.29 24.93 5.36
C LYS A 486 2.71 25.48 4.06
N ASN A 487 1.63 24.88 3.55
CA ASN A 487 1.02 25.30 2.28
C ASN A 487 0.46 26.73 2.32
N ARG A 488 -0.07 27.16 3.48
CA ARG A 488 -0.54 28.53 3.66
C ARG A 488 0.63 29.51 3.64
N GLN A 489 1.72 29.18 4.33
CA GLN A 489 2.94 29.99 4.36
C GLN A 489 3.58 30.10 2.97
N ALA A 490 3.58 29.01 2.19
CA ALA A 490 4.07 28.99 0.82
C ALA A 490 3.35 30.01 -0.09
N VAL A 491 2.06 30.27 0.13
CA VAL A 491 1.30 31.31 -0.60
C VAL A 491 1.48 32.69 0.05
N GLN A 492 1.36 32.77 1.38
CA GLN A 492 1.35 34.03 2.12
C GLN A 492 2.65 34.81 1.95
N LYS A 493 3.80 34.14 1.83
CA LYS A 493 5.10 34.79 1.59
C LYS A 493 5.11 35.61 0.30
N TRP A 494 4.49 35.11 -0.77
CA TRP A 494 4.36 35.82 -2.05
C TRP A 494 3.41 37.00 -1.95
N ILE A 495 2.26 36.82 -1.30
CA ILE A 495 1.28 37.90 -1.08
C ILE A 495 1.91 39.03 -0.25
N THR A 496 2.65 38.70 0.81
CA THR A 496 3.36 39.69 1.62
C THR A 496 4.45 40.41 0.83
N LYS A 497 5.24 39.69 0.01
CA LYS A 497 6.23 40.30 -0.89
C LYS A 497 5.57 41.25 -1.89
N ALA A 498 4.43 40.86 -2.46
CA ALA A 498 3.65 41.67 -3.38
C ALA A 498 3.13 42.98 -2.76
N ASN A 499 2.91 42.98 -1.43
CA ASN A 499 2.53 44.16 -0.66
C ASN A 499 3.71 44.99 -0.13
N GLY A 500 4.94 44.56 -0.42
CA GLY A 500 6.17 45.21 0.02
C GLY A 500 6.45 46.57 -0.63
N PRO A 501 7.58 47.19 -0.26
CA PRO A 501 8.00 48.49 -0.80
C PRO A 501 8.47 48.44 -2.27
N ASP A 502 8.72 47.25 -2.81
CA ASP A 502 9.14 47.05 -4.21
C ASP A 502 8.00 47.43 -5.16
N ILE A 503 8.32 48.11 -6.27
CA ILE A 503 7.33 48.49 -7.27
C ILE A 503 6.94 47.24 -8.06
N ILE A 504 5.84 46.62 -7.67
CA ILE A 504 5.24 45.46 -8.34
C ILE A 504 3.99 45.93 -9.08
N GLN A 505 3.97 45.74 -10.40
CA GLN A 505 2.88 46.17 -11.28
C GLN A 505 1.79 45.10 -11.36
N LEU A 506 0.82 45.19 -10.44
CA LEU A 506 -0.35 44.30 -10.44
C LEU A 506 -1.54 44.94 -11.14
N LYS A 507 -2.43 44.12 -11.70
CA LYS A 507 -3.74 44.62 -12.16
C LYS A 507 -4.52 45.20 -10.95
N PRO A 508 -5.40 46.20 -11.15
CA PRO A 508 -6.11 46.85 -10.04
C PRO A 508 -6.90 45.88 -9.15
N ALA A 509 -7.51 44.84 -9.74
CA ALA A 509 -8.25 43.82 -8.98
C ALA A 509 -7.30 42.96 -8.13
N THR A 510 -6.18 42.52 -8.71
CA THR A 510 -5.13 41.75 -8.04
C THR A 510 -4.51 42.54 -6.89
N ARG A 511 -4.21 43.82 -7.09
CA ARG A 511 -3.66 44.71 -6.04
C ARG A 511 -4.57 44.81 -4.83
N LYS A 512 -5.88 44.99 -5.06
CA LYS A 512 -6.90 45.04 -4.01
C LYS A 512 -7.01 43.71 -3.28
N TRP A 513 -6.98 42.59 -4.00
CA TRP A 513 -6.99 41.26 -3.41
C TRP A 513 -5.75 41.03 -2.51
N VAL A 514 -4.55 41.40 -2.96
CA VAL A 514 -3.33 41.30 -2.13
C VAL A 514 -3.47 42.10 -0.83
N GLU A 515 -3.96 43.34 -0.88
CA GLU A 515 -4.18 44.17 0.31
C GLU A 515 -5.16 43.50 1.30
N GLU A 516 -6.26 42.95 0.80
CA GLU A 516 -7.26 42.26 1.64
C GLU A 516 -6.70 40.99 2.29
N ILE A 517 -5.95 40.16 1.55
CA ILE A 517 -5.40 38.91 2.12
C ILE A 517 -4.28 39.19 3.12
N VAL A 518 -3.50 40.26 2.96
CA VAL A 518 -2.53 40.68 4.00
C VAL A 518 -3.24 41.09 5.29
N GLU A 519 -4.35 41.82 5.20
CA GLU A 519 -5.13 42.21 6.38
C GLU A 519 -5.90 41.02 6.99
N SER A 520 -6.33 40.06 6.19
CA SER A 520 -7.17 38.93 6.61
C SER A 520 -6.79 37.63 5.86
N PRO A 521 -5.73 36.92 6.29
CA PRO A 521 -5.23 35.72 5.60
C PRO A 521 -6.26 34.58 5.47
N LEU A 522 -7.24 34.52 6.38
CA LEU A 522 -8.31 33.51 6.35
C LEU A 522 -9.29 33.71 5.18
N LYS A 523 -9.29 34.88 4.53
CA LYS A 523 -10.14 35.14 3.37
C LYS A 523 -9.65 34.53 2.06
N LEU A 524 -8.43 33.98 2.04
CA LEU A 524 -7.78 33.46 0.83
C LEU A 524 -8.65 32.44 0.08
N LEU A 525 -9.22 31.48 0.80
CA LEU A 525 -10.01 30.38 0.23
C LEU A 525 -11.51 30.67 0.15
N VAL A 526 -11.99 31.83 0.62
CA VAL A 526 -13.43 32.14 0.69
C VAL A 526 -14.13 32.05 -0.68
N PRO A 527 -13.59 32.61 -1.79
CA PRO A 527 -14.25 32.50 -3.09
C PRO A 527 -14.34 31.04 -3.57
N LEU A 528 -13.24 30.29 -3.51
CA LEU A 528 -13.19 28.87 -3.88
C LEU A 528 -14.18 28.04 -3.05
N THR A 529 -14.17 28.22 -1.72
CA THR A 529 -15.05 27.51 -0.78
C THR A 529 -16.52 27.68 -1.14
N LYS A 530 -16.95 28.92 -1.45
CA LYS A 530 -18.35 29.20 -1.81
C LYS A 530 -18.77 28.51 -3.10
N VAL A 531 -17.88 28.47 -4.10
CA VAL A 531 -18.16 27.76 -5.36
C VAL A 531 -18.23 26.25 -5.11
N CYS A 532 -17.32 25.67 -4.33
CA CYS A 532 -17.37 24.24 -3.99
C CYS A 532 -18.64 23.85 -3.24
N ILE A 533 -19.08 24.66 -2.26
CA ILE A 533 -20.36 24.44 -1.56
C ILE A 533 -21.53 24.52 -2.55
N HIS A 534 -21.54 25.51 -3.46
CA HIS A 534 -22.57 25.63 -4.47
C HIS A 534 -22.59 24.44 -5.43
N GLU A 535 -21.43 23.99 -5.91
CA GLU A 535 -21.29 22.83 -6.79
C GLU A 535 -21.73 21.52 -6.12
N TRP A 536 -21.55 21.37 -4.81
CA TRP A 536 -22.13 20.25 -4.05
C TRP A 536 -23.67 20.33 -3.98
N LEU A 537 -24.24 21.51 -3.73
CA LEU A 537 -25.69 21.66 -3.51
C LEU A 537 -26.54 21.71 -4.78
N TYR A 538 -25.97 22.09 -5.92
CA TYR A 538 -26.74 22.39 -7.14
C TYR A 538 -26.46 21.46 -8.33
N PHE A 539 -25.41 20.65 -8.29
CA PHE A 539 -25.09 19.71 -9.37
C PHE A 539 -25.66 18.32 -9.05
N ASP A 540 -26.30 17.68 -10.03
CA ASP A 540 -26.93 16.37 -9.84
C ASP A 540 -25.99 15.25 -10.28
N GLU A 541 -25.48 14.49 -9.32
CA GLU A 541 -24.48 13.42 -9.49
C GLU A 541 -24.74 12.26 -8.52
N GLY A 542 -23.95 11.18 -8.63
CA GLY A 542 -23.96 10.03 -7.75
C GLY A 542 -23.53 10.37 -6.31
N PRO A 543 -23.83 9.50 -5.33
CA PRO A 543 -23.47 9.74 -3.93
C PRO A 543 -21.96 9.92 -3.68
N PHE A 544 -21.09 9.27 -4.46
CA PHE A 544 -19.64 9.36 -4.29
C PHE A 544 -19.10 10.71 -4.78
N GLU A 545 -19.50 11.19 -5.95
CA GLU A 545 -19.05 12.50 -6.43
C GLU A 545 -19.59 13.61 -5.53
N LEU A 546 -20.84 13.47 -5.05
CA LEU A 546 -21.39 14.37 -4.04
C LEU A 546 -20.60 14.35 -2.74
N TYR A 547 -20.16 13.17 -2.27
CA TYR A 547 -19.32 13.04 -1.08
C TYR A 547 -17.99 13.75 -1.23
N TRP A 548 -17.30 13.57 -2.35
CA TRP A 548 -16.00 14.19 -2.54
C TRP A 548 -16.09 15.70 -2.74
N ARG A 549 -17.10 16.19 -3.47
CA ARG A 549 -17.43 17.63 -3.51
C ARG A 549 -17.66 18.20 -2.12
N TYR A 550 -18.47 17.52 -1.32
CA TYR A 550 -18.72 17.88 0.07
C TYR A 550 -17.42 17.91 0.89
N ARG A 551 -16.57 16.87 0.76
CA ARG A 551 -15.31 16.76 1.48
C ARG A 551 -14.34 17.87 1.11
N PHE A 552 -14.21 18.19 -0.17
CA PHE A 552 -13.35 19.29 -0.63
C PHE A 552 -13.88 20.66 -0.19
N ALA A 553 -15.20 20.86 -0.23
CA ALA A 553 -15.82 22.08 0.28
C ALA A 553 -15.49 22.28 1.76
N TRP A 554 -15.54 21.22 2.57
CA TRP A 554 -15.12 21.24 3.97
C TRP A 554 -13.63 21.48 4.17
N LEU A 555 -12.78 20.82 3.37
CA LEU A 555 -11.34 21.02 3.39
C LEU A 555 -10.97 22.49 3.16
N CYS A 556 -11.66 23.15 2.22
CA CYS A 556 -11.49 24.58 2.00
C CYS A 556 -12.07 25.40 3.16
N LEU A 557 -13.27 25.05 3.65
CA LEU A 557 -14.00 25.81 4.66
C LEU A 557 -13.25 25.93 5.99
N VAL A 558 -12.66 24.83 6.48
CA VAL A 558 -11.95 24.82 7.78
C VAL A 558 -10.76 25.77 7.80
N ALA A 559 -10.27 26.20 6.63
CA ALA A 559 -9.18 27.13 6.46
C ALA A 559 -9.63 28.61 6.39
N THR A 560 -10.93 28.89 6.52
CA THR A 560 -11.53 30.23 6.35
C THR A 560 -12.12 30.83 7.64
N ASP A 561 -12.48 32.11 7.56
CA ASP A 561 -13.21 32.86 8.59
C ASP A 561 -14.74 32.76 8.44
N LEU A 562 -15.24 31.90 7.53
CA LEU A 562 -16.69 31.67 7.33
C LEU A 562 -17.32 30.85 8.47
N ILE A 563 -16.48 30.17 9.25
CA ILE A 563 -16.88 29.40 10.43
C ILE A 563 -16.12 29.91 11.67
N PRO A 564 -16.65 29.66 12.88
CA PRO A 564 -15.92 29.87 14.13
C PRO A 564 -14.54 29.19 14.15
N PRO A 565 -13.64 29.58 15.08
CA PRO A 565 -12.37 28.90 15.30
C PRO A 565 -12.57 27.39 15.46
N CYS A 566 -11.86 26.62 14.64
CA CYS A 566 -11.97 25.19 14.52
C CYS A 566 -10.61 24.55 14.84
N GLU A 567 -10.57 23.67 15.84
CA GLU A 567 -9.35 22.93 16.17
C GLU A 567 -9.16 21.72 15.24
N PRO A 568 -7.92 21.22 15.07
CA PRO A 568 -7.66 20.06 14.23
C PRO A 568 -8.46 18.83 14.65
N PHE A 569 -9.11 18.16 13.69
CA PHE A 569 -9.86 16.93 13.91
C PHE A 569 -9.60 15.88 12.82
N SER A 570 -9.83 14.60 13.17
CA SER A 570 -9.82 13.50 12.21
C SER A 570 -11.16 13.43 11.47
N TRP A 571 -11.10 13.32 10.15
CA TRP A 571 -12.28 13.15 9.27
C TRP A 571 -12.99 11.79 9.46
N GLN A 572 -12.50 10.91 10.35
CA GLN A 572 -13.13 9.63 10.68
C GLN A 572 -14.33 9.81 11.62
N GLY A 573 -15.42 10.35 11.08
CA GLY A 573 -16.73 10.37 11.76
C GLY A 573 -16.94 11.49 12.79
N LYS A 574 -15.97 12.39 12.98
CA LYS A 574 -16.16 13.65 13.73
C LYS A 574 -16.24 14.82 12.74
N TYR A 575 -17.33 15.57 12.79
CA TYR A 575 -17.52 16.83 12.04
C TYR A 575 -17.61 18.00 13.02
N PRO A 576 -17.26 19.23 12.62
CA PRO A 576 -17.39 20.39 13.50
C PRO A 576 -18.86 20.61 13.86
N GLU A 577 -19.18 20.56 15.15
CA GLU A 577 -20.48 20.98 15.66
C GLU A 577 -20.44 22.49 15.93
N PHE A 578 -21.39 23.24 15.36
CA PHE A 578 -21.54 24.67 15.63
C PHE A 578 -22.73 24.89 16.55
N GLU A 579 -22.63 25.88 17.45
CA GLU A 579 -23.45 26.08 18.67
C GLU A 579 -24.99 26.21 18.48
N SER A 580 -25.55 26.07 17.27
CA SER A 580 -27.02 26.00 17.09
C SER A 580 -27.53 25.48 15.74
N SER A 581 -26.68 25.12 14.78
CA SER A 581 -27.12 24.71 13.43
C SER A 581 -26.52 23.38 13.01
N ASP A 582 -27.35 22.56 12.38
CA ASP A 582 -26.92 21.36 11.67
C ASP A 582 -25.78 21.72 10.69
N PRO A 583 -24.58 21.10 10.78
CA PRO A 583 -23.40 21.47 9.99
C PRO A 583 -23.65 21.52 8.47
N PHE A 584 -24.59 20.74 7.96
CA PHE A 584 -24.94 20.70 6.54
C PHE A 584 -25.82 21.88 6.12
N ASN A 585 -26.77 22.26 6.97
CA ASN A 585 -27.55 23.47 6.77
C ASN A 585 -26.69 24.73 6.91
N CYS A 586 -25.66 24.70 7.76
CA CYS A 586 -24.68 25.78 7.86
C CYS A 586 -23.97 26.04 6.51
N LEU A 587 -23.57 25.00 5.78
CA LEU A 587 -23.00 25.16 4.43
C LEU A 587 -23.98 25.83 3.47
N ALA A 588 -25.22 25.38 3.45
CA ALA A 588 -26.25 25.97 2.61
C ALA A 588 -26.56 27.43 3.01
N ASP A 589 -26.36 27.82 4.27
CA ASP A 589 -26.49 29.21 4.74
C ASP A 589 -25.34 30.10 4.24
N ILE A 590 -24.11 29.58 4.22
CA ILE A 590 -22.92 30.31 3.73
C ILE A 590 -23.11 30.80 2.29
N VAL A 591 -23.74 29.98 1.45
CA VAL A 591 -24.02 30.32 0.04
C VAL A 591 -25.45 30.83 -0.18
N GLN A 592 -26.24 30.98 0.88
CA GLN A 592 -27.65 31.41 0.81
C GLN A 592 -28.50 30.57 -0.15
N ALA A 593 -28.29 29.25 -0.16
CA ALA A 593 -28.99 28.33 -1.05
C ALA A 593 -30.51 28.31 -0.78
N GLU A 594 -31.33 28.12 -1.80
CA GLU A 594 -32.76 27.88 -1.58
C GLU A 594 -32.98 26.42 -1.13
N ARG A 595 -33.83 26.19 -0.13
CA ARG A 595 -34.08 24.87 0.46
C ARG A 595 -35.15 24.13 -0.35
N THR A 596 -34.79 23.82 -1.58
CA THR A 596 -35.65 23.10 -2.53
C THR A 596 -35.60 21.59 -2.28
N VAL A 597 -36.51 20.86 -2.93
CA VAL A 597 -36.55 19.38 -2.91
C VAL A 597 -35.19 18.79 -3.29
N ASP A 598 -34.51 19.37 -4.31
CA ASP A 598 -33.21 18.87 -4.78
C ASP A 598 -32.06 19.10 -3.80
N VAL A 599 -32.09 20.21 -3.06
CA VAL A 599 -31.05 20.50 -2.06
C VAL A 599 -31.13 19.49 -0.91
N HIS A 600 -32.33 19.28 -0.36
CA HIS A 600 -32.56 18.27 0.67
C HIS A 600 -32.20 16.86 0.18
N ARG A 601 -32.58 16.52 -1.05
CA ARG A 601 -32.22 15.25 -1.72
C ARG A 601 -30.70 15.03 -1.78
N ARG A 602 -29.91 16.02 -2.23
CA ARG A 602 -28.44 15.89 -2.34
C ARG A 602 -27.75 15.80 -0.99
N ILE A 603 -28.20 16.57 0.00
CA ILE A 603 -27.71 16.45 1.38
C ILE A 603 -27.99 15.03 1.88
N ALA A 604 -29.22 14.52 1.70
CA ALA A 604 -29.60 13.19 2.12
C ALA A 604 -28.75 12.08 1.47
N LYS A 605 -28.52 12.14 0.14
CA LYS A 605 -27.60 11.22 -0.57
C LYS A 605 -26.20 11.23 0.03
N THR A 606 -25.66 12.42 0.26
CA THR A 606 -24.32 12.60 0.86
C THR A 606 -24.26 12.00 2.26
N MET A 607 -25.29 12.25 3.09
CA MET A 607 -25.34 11.79 4.49
C MET A 607 -25.44 10.28 4.59
N ALA A 608 -26.23 9.68 3.70
CA ALA A 608 -26.34 8.24 3.61
C ALA A 608 -25.00 7.59 3.27
N PHE A 609 -24.28 8.15 2.29
CA PHE A 609 -22.98 7.64 1.84
C PHE A 609 -21.92 7.65 2.94
N ILE A 610 -21.89 8.67 3.79
CA ILE A 610 -20.96 8.76 4.93
C ILE A 610 -21.42 7.98 6.18
N GLY A 611 -22.50 7.21 6.09
CA GLY A 611 -23.02 6.41 7.19
C GLY A 611 -23.86 7.17 8.23
N GLN A 612 -24.25 8.43 7.95
CA GLN A 612 -25.09 9.25 8.82
C GLN A 612 -26.58 9.01 8.53
N SER A 613 -27.04 7.76 8.71
CA SER A 613 -28.38 7.31 8.30
C SER A 613 -29.53 8.10 8.95
N ALA A 614 -29.39 8.50 10.21
CA ALA A 614 -30.41 9.31 10.90
C ALA A 614 -30.59 10.68 10.25
N MET A 615 -29.49 11.31 9.84
CA MET A 615 -29.55 12.61 9.17
C MET A 615 -30.05 12.51 7.74
N ALA A 616 -29.62 11.47 7.02
CA ALA A 616 -30.15 11.17 5.70
C ALA A 616 -31.68 10.98 5.74
N GLU A 617 -32.20 10.25 6.73
CA GLU A 617 -33.64 10.06 6.92
C GLU A 617 -34.38 11.39 7.16
N ILE A 618 -33.84 12.28 8.00
CA ILE A 618 -34.43 13.61 8.25
C ILE A 618 -34.50 14.43 6.96
N GLU A 619 -33.41 14.49 6.21
CA GLU A 619 -33.33 15.31 4.99
C GLU A 619 -34.17 14.74 3.85
N TRP A 620 -34.24 13.42 3.72
CA TRP A 620 -35.16 12.78 2.78
C TRP A 620 -36.63 13.06 3.09
N ASN A 621 -37.03 13.00 4.37
CA ASN A 621 -38.40 13.31 4.76
C ASN A 621 -38.76 14.77 4.44
N LYS A 622 -37.84 15.72 4.67
CA LYS A 622 -38.04 17.12 4.26
C LYS A 622 -38.24 17.26 2.74
N ALA A 623 -37.45 16.54 1.94
CA ALA A 623 -37.60 16.54 0.49
C ALA A 623 -38.98 16.00 0.05
N ILE A 624 -39.45 14.92 0.68
CA ILE A 624 -40.76 14.31 0.40
C ILE A 624 -41.90 15.24 0.81
N GLU A 625 -41.88 15.78 2.04
CA GLU A 625 -42.92 16.71 2.52
C GLU A 625 -43.06 17.95 1.63
N LEU A 626 -41.92 18.47 1.16
CA LEU A 626 -41.90 19.60 0.24
C LEU A 626 -42.45 19.23 -1.14
N ALA A 627 -42.10 18.06 -1.68
CA ALA A 627 -42.64 17.56 -2.95
C ALA A 627 -44.16 17.31 -2.87
N GLU A 628 -44.65 16.76 -1.75
CA GLU A 628 -46.08 16.58 -1.48
C GLU A 628 -46.81 17.93 -1.42
N THR A 629 -46.22 18.92 -0.72
CA THR A 629 -46.78 20.28 -0.61
C THR A 629 -46.82 21.00 -1.96
N ASN A 630 -45.82 20.79 -2.81
CA ASN A 630 -45.74 21.36 -4.15
C ASN A 630 -46.63 20.64 -5.18
N GLY A 631 -47.23 19.51 -4.83
CA GLY A 631 -48.03 18.68 -5.74
C GLY A 631 -47.21 17.96 -6.81
N GLU A 632 -45.95 17.64 -6.51
CA GLU A 632 -45.00 16.97 -7.42
C GLU A 632 -45.15 15.43 -7.37
N GLU A 633 -46.35 14.91 -7.63
CA GLU A 633 -46.67 13.47 -7.47
C GLU A 633 -45.75 12.53 -8.26
N GLU A 634 -45.38 12.91 -9.49
CA GLU A 634 -44.42 12.14 -10.33
C GLU A 634 -43.03 12.05 -9.70
N ARG A 635 -42.64 13.05 -8.90
CA ARG A 635 -41.32 13.13 -8.26
C ARG A 635 -41.22 12.31 -6.98
N LEU A 636 -42.35 12.03 -6.34
CA LEU A 636 -42.40 11.21 -5.13
C LEU A 636 -41.91 9.78 -5.39
N LYS A 637 -42.21 9.22 -6.57
CA LYS A 637 -41.70 7.90 -6.98
C LYS A 637 -40.17 7.88 -6.96
N GLU A 638 -39.54 8.89 -7.54
CA GLU A 638 -38.07 9.01 -7.57
C GLU A 638 -37.49 9.22 -6.17
N LEU A 639 -38.11 10.08 -5.35
CA LEU A 639 -37.66 10.32 -3.98
C LEU A 639 -37.73 9.04 -3.12
N TYR A 640 -38.80 8.24 -3.24
CA TYR A 640 -38.91 6.97 -2.52
C TYR A 640 -37.83 5.96 -2.97
N TYR A 641 -37.54 5.91 -4.27
CA TYR A 641 -36.49 5.06 -4.81
C TYR A 641 -35.12 5.41 -4.23
N GLN A 642 -34.72 6.68 -4.34
CA GLN A 642 -33.41 7.13 -3.86
C GLN A 642 -33.30 7.05 -2.34
N PHE A 643 -34.37 7.36 -1.61
CA PHE A 643 -34.45 7.18 -0.15
C PHE A 643 -34.12 5.74 0.20
N VAL A 644 -34.90 4.78 -0.32
CA VAL A 644 -34.78 3.36 0.04
C VAL A 644 -33.38 2.84 -0.27
N LEU A 645 -32.84 3.14 -1.44
CA LEU A 645 -31.48 2.70 -1.81
C LEU A 645 -30.42 3.31 -0.89
N SER A 646 -30.51 4.59 -0.57
CA SER A 646 -29.52 5.26 0.26
C SER A 646 -29.43 4.71 1.69
N LEU A 647 -30.53 4.17 2.24
CA LEU A 647 -30.58 3.61 3.59
C LEU A 647 -30.53 2.07 3.63
N THR A 648 -30.15 1.44 2.52
CA THR A 648 -30.02 -0.01 2.41
C THR A 648 -28.61 -0.35 1.97
N SER A 649 -28.01 -1.37 2.58
CA SER A 649 -26.83 -2.07 2.09
C SER A 649 -27.13 -3.57 2.04
N LEU A 650 -27.35 -4.12 0.84
CA LEU A 650 -27.56 -5.56 0.64
C LEU A 650 -26.29 -6.34 1.01
N ARG A 651 -25.12 -5.85 0.60
CA ARG A 651 -23.81 -6.47 0.87
C ARG A 651 -23.57 -6.65 2.37
N GLU A 652 -23.87 -5.63 3.18
CA GLU A 652 -23.73 -5.68 4.64
C GLU A 652 -24.96 -6.26 5.35
N MET A 653 -26.04 -6.56 4.62
CA MET A 653 -27.35 -6.94 5.14
C MET A 653 -27.91 -5.96 6.18
N ARG A 654 -27.74 -4.66 5.92
CA ARG A 654 -28.20 -3.58 6.80
C ARG A 654 -29.24 -2.72 6.09
N CYS A 655 -30.29 -2.34 6.80
CA CYS A 655 -31.25 -1.35 6.31
C CYS A 655 -31.96 -0.65 7.47
N SER A 656 -32.33 0.63 7.29
CA SER A 656 -33.16 1.36 8.27
C SER A 656 -34.57 0.75 8.35
N PRO A 657 -35.26 0.74 9.52
CA PRO A 657 -36.64 0.26 9.64
C PRO A 657 -37.62 0.95 8.69
N VAL A 658 -37.38 2.23 8.39
CA VAL A 658 -38.25 3.06 7.54
C VAL A 658 -38.27 2.57 6.08
N VAL A 659 -37.26 1.79 5.65
CA VAL A 659 -37.19 1.18 4.32
C VAL A 659 -38.42 0.32 4.05
N LEU A 660 -38.95 -0.37 5.05
CA LEU A 660 -40.16 -1.19 4.90
C LEU A 660 -41.33 -0.38 4.32
N GLN A 661 -41.60 0.79 4.92
CA GLN A 661 -42.70 1.66 4.55
C GLN A 661 -42.51 2.26 3.15
N PHE A 662 -41.33 2.80 2.86
CA PHE A 662 -41.09 3.51 1.60
C PHE A 662 -40.89 2.56 0.41
N ALA A 663 -40.33 1.37 0.63
CA ALA A 663 -40.26 0.34 -0.41
C ALA A 663 -41.66 -0.17 -0.78
N GLU A 664 -42.57 -0.35 0.20
CA GLU A 664 -43.97 -0.70 -0.09
C GLU A 664 -44.70 0.41 -0.84
N LYS A 665 -44.51 1.68 -0.45
CA LYS A 665 -45.05 2.84 -1.18
C LYS A 665 -44.55 2.88 -2.62
N TYR A 666 -43.26 2.65 -2.85
CA TYR A 666 -42.70 2.60 -4.20
C TYR A 666 -43.28 1.43 -5.00
N LEU A 667 -43.29 0.22 -4.45
CA LEU A 667 -43.77 -0.98 -5.14
C LEU A 667 -45.28 -0.94 -5.43
N ALA A 668 -46.06 -0.16 -4.68
CA ALA A 668 -47.44 0.14 -5.02
C ALA A 668 -47.58 0.96 -6.32
N LEU A 669 -46.57 1.77 -6.65
CA LEU A 669 -46.50 2.55 -7.88
C LEU A 669 -45.85 1.76 -9.02
N ASP A 670 -44.81 0.98 -8.71
CA ASP A 670 -44.07 0.18 -9.69
C ASP A 670 -43.65 -1.18 -9.11
N PRO A 671 -44.52 -2.19 -9.26
CA PRO A 671 -44.23 -3.55 -8.77
C PRO A 671 -43.07 -4.23 -9.49
N SER A 672 -42.61 -3.71 -10.65
CA SER A 672 -41.61 -4.34 -11.50
C SER A 672 -40.16 -3.98 -11.17
N ASN A 673 -39.94 -3.11 -10.18
CA ASN A 673 -38.60 -2.70 -9.78
C ASN A 673 -37.93 -3.74 -8.86
N TYR A 674 -36.97 -4.48 -9.41
CA TYR A 674 -36.29 -5.56 -8.70
C TYR A 674 -35.48 -5.08 -7.49
N LYS A 675 -34.83 -3.90 -7.55
CA LYS A 675 -34.05 -3.35 -6.44
C LYS A 675 -34.94 -3.08 -5.23
N MET A 676 -36.13 -2.54 -5.47
CA MET A 676 -37.11 -2.28 -4.41
C MET A 676 -37.69 -3.58 -3.83
N GLN A 677 -37.89 -4.61 -4.66
CA GLN A 677 -38.27 -5.94 -4.17
C GLN A 677 -37.18 -6.55 -3.28
N ALA A 678 -35.90 -6.42 -3.65
CA ALA A 678 -34.79 -6.89 -2.85
C ALA A 678 -34.65 -6.09 -1.53
N CYS A 679 -34.77 -4.76 -1.57
CA CYS A 679 -34.75 -3.92 -0.36
C CYS A 679 -35.89 -4.25 0.60
N LEU A 680 -37.10 -4.46 0.06
CA LEU A 680 -38.25 -4.91 0.85
C LEU A 680 -38.00 -6.30 1.46
N GLY A 681 -37.43 -7.22 0.68
CA GLY A 681 -37.04 -8.55 1.15
C GLY A 681 -36.05 -8.49 2.31
N LEU A 682 -35.02 -7.64 2.21
CA LEU A 682 -34.07 -7.40 3.30
C LEU A 682 -34.74 -6.76 4.52
N ALA A 683 -35.60 -5.75 4.34
CA ALA A 683 -36.30 -5.10 5.44
C ALA A 683 -37.23 -6.07 6.19
N ARG A 684 -37.94 -6.95 5.48
CA ARG A 684 -38.73 -8.04 6.06
C ARG A 684 -37.87 -9.00 6.88
N LEU A 685 -36.70 -9.37 6.37
CA LEU A 685 -35.76 -10.22 7.09
C LEU A 685 -35.27 -9.56 8.39
N ARG A 686 -34.82 -8.30 8.30
CA ARG A 686 -34.16 -7.60 9.42
C ARG A 686 -35.11 -7.10 10.49
N HIS A 687 -36.31 -6.65 10.11
CA HIS A 687 -37.22 -5.94 11.01
C HIS A 687 -38.51 -6.70 11.34
N LEU A 688 -38.87 -7.72 10.54
CA LEU A 688 -40.07 -8.54 10.77
C LEU A 688 -39.74 -10.03 11.04
N ASP A 689 -38.48 -10.46 10.92
CA ASP A 689 -38.04 -11.87 10.93
C ASP A 689 -38.84 -12.74 9.92
N ASP A 690 -39.35 -12.13 8.85
CA ASP A 690 -40.09 -12.83 7.79
C ASP A 690 -39.14 -13.37 6.73
N ARG A 691 -38.51 -14.51 7.06
CA ARG A 691 -37.54 -15.19 6.19
C ARG A 691 -38.17 -15.72 4.90
N LYS A 692 -39.45 -16.11 4.92
CA LYS A 692 -40.14 -16.64 3.73
C LYS A 692 -40.42 -15.52 2.75
N GLY A 693 -40.96 -14.40 3.22
CA GLY A 693 -41.18 -13.21 2.40
C GLY A 693 -39.88 -12.60 1.89
N ALA A 694 -38.79 -12.69 2.66
CA ALA A 694 -37.46 -12.29 2.19
C ALA A 694 -36.96 -13.14 1.02
N ILE A 695 -36.99 -14.48 1.13
CA ILE A 695 -36.59 -15.39 0.04
C ILE A 695 -37.44 -15.18 -1.21
N GLU A 696 -38.76 -15.03 -1.05
CA GLU A 696 -39.66 -14.74 -2.16
C GLU A 696 -39.34 -13.40 -2.83
N GLY A 697 -39.04 -12.37 -2.04
CA GLY A 697 -38.62 -11.05 -2.52
C GLY A 697 -37.31 -11.12 -3.32
N PHE A 698 -36.27 -11.77 -2.80
CA PHE A 698 -34.99 -11.91 -3.50
C PHE A 698 -35.10 -12.78 -4.76
N ARG A 699 -35.88 -13.86 -4.74
CA ARG A 699 -36.13 -14.68 -5.93
C ARG A 699 -36.89 -13.88 -6.99
N SER A 700 -37.88 -13.07 -6.59
CA SER A 700 -38.61 -12.20 -7.52
C SER A 700 -37.69 -11.16 -8.13
N ALA A 701 -36.79 -10.58 -7.34
CA ALA A 701 -35.79 -9.65 -7.84
C ALA A 701 -34.85 -10.31 -8.86
N LEU A 702 -34.33 -11.52 -8.59
CA LEU A 702 -33.48 -12.27 -9.53
C LEU A 702 -34.22 -12.78 -10.77
N MET A 703 -35.55 -12.95 -10.72
CA MET A 703 -36.32 -13.26 -11.93
C MET A 703 -36.41 -12.06 -12.87
N LEU A 704 -36.36 -10.85 -12.33
CA LEU A 704 -36.40 -9.60 -13.10
C LEU A 704 -34.99 -9.20 -13.58
N GLU A 705 -33.98 -9.36 -12.72
CA GLU A 705 -32.57 -9.09 -13.04
C GLU A 705 -31.68 -10.27 -12.60
N PRO A 706 -31.50 -11.29 -13.47
CA PRO A 706 -30.80 -12.53 -13.10
C PRO A 706 -29.30 -12.39 -12.81
N GLN A 707 -28.68 -11.29 -13.24
CA GLN A 707 -27.25 -11.03 -13.11
C GLN A 707 -26.89 -10.12 -11.92
N ASP A 708 -27.85 -9.69 -11.08
CA ASP A 708 -27.52 -8.87 -9.91
C ASP A 708 -26.74 -9.66 -8.85
N HIS A 709 -25.46 -9.32 -8.67
CA HIS A 709 -24.54 -9.98 -7.75
C HIS A 709 -24.92 -9.78 -6.27
N SER A 710 -25.40 -8.60 -5.90
CA SER A 710 -25.73 -8.22 -4.52
C SER A 710 -26.98 -8.95 -4.03
N VAL A 711 -28.01 -9.05 -4.88
CA VAL A 711 -29.23 -9.81 -4.59
C VAL A 711 -28.91 -11.30 -4.51
N LEU A 712 -28.10 -11.84 -5.43
CA LEU A 712 -27.65 -13.23 -5.40
C LEU A 712 -26.92 -13.55 -4.09
N ALA A 713 -25.92 -12.75 -3.73
CA ALA A 713 -25.13 -12.91 -2.51
C ALA A 713 -26.03 -12.94 -1.26
N THR A 714 -27.00 -12.02 -1.21
CA THR A 714 -27.95 -11.94 -0.09
C THR A 714 -28.83 -13.18 -0.02
N LEU A 715 -29.34 -13.66 -1.15
CA LEU A 715 -30.15 -14.86 -1.21
C LEU A 715 -29.36 -16.12 -0.83
N LEU A 716 -28.11 -16.23 -1.29
CA LEU A 716 -27.22 -17.35 -0.95
C LEU A 716 -27.00 -17.48 0.55
N ASP A 717 -26.75 -16.35 1.23
CA ASP A 717 -26.56 -16.34 2.69
C ASP A 717 -27.86 -16.75 3.43
N VAL A 718 -29.01 -16.20 3.04
CA VAL A 718 -30.30 -16.56 3.65
C VAL A 718 -30.66 -18.03 3.43
N LEU A 719 -30.36 -18.60 2.25
CA LEU A 719 -30.56 -20.02 1.98
C LEU A 719 -29.58 -20.90 2.77
N TRP A 720 -28.33 -20.44 2.90
CA TRP A 720 -27.30 -21.10 3.68
C TRP A 720 -27.69 -21.19 5.17
N GLU A 721 -28.18 -20.10 5.76
CA GLU A 721 -28.66 -20.09 7.15
C GLU A 721 -29.82 -21.08 7.38
N GLN A 722 -30.63 -21.34 6.35
CA GLN A 722 -31.71 -22.33 6.40
C GLN A 722 -31.25 -23.77 6.14
N GLY A 723 -29.97 -23.98 5.79
CA GLY A 723 -29.47 -25.29 5.35
C GLY A 723 -30.09 -25.76 4.04
N ASN A 724 -30.60 -24.83 3.21
CA ASN A 724 -31.28 -25.15 1.96
C ASN A 724 -30.27 -25.30 0.79
N PHE A 725 -29.46 -26.37 0.85
CA PHE A 725 -28.42 -26.64 -0.16
C PHE A 725 -28.98 -26.90 -1.56
N GLU A 726 -30.15 -27.55 -1.65
CA GLU A 726 -30.85 -27.74 -2.92
C GLU A 726 -31.24 -26.38 -3.52
N GLY A 727 -31.84 -25.50 -2.72
CA GLY A 727 -32.21 -24.16 -3.14
C GLY A 727 -31.03 -23.31 -3.60
N ILE A 728 -29.84 -23.49 -3.02
CA ILE A 728 -28.60 -22.84 -3.48
C ILE A 728 -28.23 -23.36 -4.88
N MET A 729 -28.18 -24.67 -5.08
CA MET A 729 -27.79 -25.26 -6.37
C MET A 729 -28.81 -24.95 -7.48
N GLU A 730 -30.10 -24.86 -7.15
CA GLU A 730 -31.15 -24.48 -8.10
C GLU A 730 -30.91 -23.10 -8.74
N LEU A 731 -30.22 -22.18 -8.05
CA LEU A 731 -29.85 -20.86 -8.60
C LEU A 731 -28.82 -20.95 -9.73
N PHE A 732 -28.20 -22.10 -9.98
CA PHE A 732 -27.20 -22.23 -11.05
C PHE A 732 -27.66 -23.19 -12.15
N GLU A 733 -28.46 -24.19 -11.80
CA GLU A 733 -28.86 -25.25 -12.73
C GLU A 733 -29.90 -24.83 -13.76
N LYS A 734 -30.84 -23.97 -13.37
CA LYS A 734 -32.01 -23.61 -14.18
C LYS A 734 -31.76 -22.43 -15.14
N GLU A 735 -30.57 -21.87 -15.11
CA GLU A 735 -30.18 -20.68 -15.87
C GLU A 735 -29.42 -21.05 -17.15
N ASP A 736 -29.39 -20.16 -18.14
CA ASP A 736 -28.50 -20.30 -19.29
C ASP A 736 -27.01 -20.11 -18.91
N ALA A 737 -26.11 -20.37 -19.87
CA ALA A 737 -24.66 -20.34 -19.62
C ALA A 737 -24.12 -18.93 -19.31
N GLU A 738 -24.77 -17.86 -19.77
CA GLU A 738 -24.37 -16.49 -19.50
C GLU A 738 -24.71 -16.08 -18.08
N ILE A 739 -25.97 -16.28 -17.67
CA ILE A 739 -26.43 -15.99 -16.31
C ILE A 739 -25.64 -16.85 -15.31
N ARG A 740 -25.47 -18.15 -15.60
CA ARG A 740 -24.71 -19.05 -14.72
C ARG A 740 -23.25 -18.60 -14.56
N GLY A 741 -22.60 -18.20 -15.66
CA GLY A 741 -21.26 -17.64 -15.64
C GLY A 741 -21.17 -16.39 -14.76
N GLY A 742 -22.12 -15.46 -14.92
CA GLY A 742 -22.23 -14.26 -14.08
C GLY A 742 -22.36 -14.58 -12.60
N ARG A 743 -23.24 -15.52 -12.23
CA ARG A 743 -23.43 -15.95 -10.84
C ARG A 743 -22.18 -16.61 -10.25
N ILE A 744 -21.38 -17.33 -11.04
CA ILE A 744 -20.11 -17.90 -10.60
C ILE A 744 -19.08 -16.79 -10.36
N ARG A 745 -18.96 -15.82 -11.26
CA ARG A 745 -18.11 -14.65 -11.08
C ARG A 745 -18.49 -13.84 -9.84
N ALA A 746 -19.77 -13.72 -9.52
CA ALA A 746 -20.23 -13.09 -8.28
C ALA A 746 -19.80 -13.85 -7.01
N CYS A 747 -19.67 -15.18 -7.06
CA CYS A 747 -19.30 -15.99 -5.89
C CYS A 747 -17.80 -15.97 -5.59
N ILE A 748 -16.94 -15.91 -6.61
CA ILE A 748 -15.48 -15.96 -6.43
C ILE A 748 -14.91 -14.74 -5.70
N GLU A 749 -15.65 -13.62 -5.71
CA GLU A 749 -15.27 -12.36 -5.08
C GLU A 749 -15.30 -12.41 -3.55
N ARG A 750 -16.09 -13.31 -2.97
CA ARG A 750 -16.24 -13.43 -1.52
C ARG A 750 -15.94 -14.87 -1.10
N ASP A 751 -14.86 -15.05 -0.33
CA ASP A 751 -14.46 -16.37 0.20
C ASP A 751 -15.63 -17.14 0.83
N PHE A 752 -16.47 -16.43 1.59
CA PHE A 752 -17.69 -16.98 2.18
C PHE A 752 -18.66 -17.57 1.16
N LEU A 753 -19.04 -16.79 0.13
CA LEU A 753 -20.03 -17.24 -0.87
C LEU A 753 -19.48 -18.41 -1.68
N GLN A 754 -18.19 -18.37 -1.95
CA GLN A 754 -17.49 -19.45 -2.62
C GLN A 754 -17.55 -20.76 -1.83
N ASP A 755 -17.27 -20.71 -0.53
CA ASP A 755 -17.38 -21.85 0.36
C ASP A 755 -18.81 -22.38 0.48
N VAL A 756 -19.79 -21.47 0.56
CA VAL A 756 -21.24 -21.81 0.57
C VAL A 756 -21.61 -22.60 -0.69
N LEU A 757 -21.17 -22.16 -1.87
CA LEU A 757 -21.43 -22.84 -3.14
C LEU A 757 -20.76 -24.22 -3.19
N PHE A 758 -19.50 -24.33 -2.76
CA PHE A 758 -18.78 -25.61 -2.72
C PHE A 758 -19.41 -26.61 -1.76
N LEU A 759 -19.83 -26.16 -0.58
CA LEU A 759 -20.52 -27.00 0.41
C LEU A 759 -21.90 -27.44 -0.08
N ALA A 760 -22.66 -26.54 -0.72
CA ALA A 760 -23.95 -26.89 -1.31
C ALA A 760 -23.79 -27.94 -2.42
N ALA A 761 -22.79 -27.80 -3.30
CA ALA A 761 -22.49 -28.79 -4.33
C ALA A 761 -22.08 -30.14 -3.73
N ARG A 762 -21.32 -30.14 -2.63
CA ARG A 762 -20.97 -31.37 -1.89
C ARG A 762 -22.21 -32.06 -1.32
N GLU A 763 -23.03 -31.33 -0.57
CA GLU A 763 -24.20 -31.90 0.11
C GLU A 763 -25.25 -32.44 -0.86
N THR A 764 -25.36 -31.82 -2.04
CA THR A 764 -26.27 -32.24 -3.11
C THR A 764 -25.67 -33.27 -4.07
N GLY A 765 -24.38 -33.63 -3.93
CA GLY A 765 -23.70 -34.58 -4.81
C GLY A 765 -23.40 -34.05 -6.22
N LYS A 766 -23.25 -32.73 -6.38
CA LYS A 766 -23.14 -31.99 -7.64
C LYS A 766 -21.74 -31.37 -7.88
N ILE A 767 -20.70 -31.89 -7.23
CA ILE A 767 -19.32 -31.37 -7.37
C ILE A 767 -18.84 -31.41 -8.84
N GLU A 768 -19.03 -32.52 -9.55
CA GLU A 768 -18.62 -32.63 -10.96
C GLU A 768 -19.41 -31.68 -11.87
N THR A 769 -20.68 -31.42 -11.55
CA THR A 769 -21.49 -30.42 -12.24
C THR A 769 -20.92 -29.02 -12.04
N LEU A 770 -20.52 -28.69 -10.81
CA LEU A 770 -19.90 -27.40 -10.50
C LEU A 770 -18.53 -27.24 -11.16
N VAL A 771 -17.69 -28.29 -11.16
CA VAL A 771 -16.42 -28.31 -11.92
C VAL A 771 -16.67 -27.97 -13.38
N GLY A 772 -17.64 -28.61 -14.02
CA GLY A 772 -18.01 -28.32 -15.41
C GLY A 772 -18.48 -26.88 -15.63
N TYR A 773 -19.09 -26.23 -14.63
CA TYR A 773 -19.45 -24.83 -14.72
C TYR A 773 -18.22 -23.90 -14.67
N TYR A 774 -17.25 -24.20 -13.81
CA TYR A 774 -15.98 -23.46 -13.77
C TYR A 774 -15.19 -23.64 -15.07
N GLU A 775 -15.05 -24.86 -15.57
CA GLU A 775 -14.35 -25.15 -16.83
C GLU A 775 -15.01 -24.44 -18.02
N ALA A 776 -16.34 -24.45 -18.10
CA ALA A 776 -17.07 -23.77 -19.16
C ALA A 776 -16.89 -22.25 -19.12
N GLU A 777 -16.84 -21.67 -17.92
CA GLU A 777 -16.63 -20.23 -17.75
C GLU A 777 -15.17 -19.82 -18.01
N ILE A 778 -14.19 -20.62 -17.58
CA ILE A 778 -12.77 -20.41 -17.88
C ILE A 778 -12.49 -20.50 -19.39
N ALA A 779 -13.18 -21.42 -20.09
CA ALA A 779 -13.02 -21.62 -21.54
C ALA A 779 -13.78 -20.59 -22.40
N ARG A 780 -14.56 -19.68 -21.79
CA ARG A 780 -15.36 -18.71 -22.51
C ARG A 780 -14.46 -17.70 -23.21
N PRO A 781 -14.64 -17.45 -24.53
CA PRO A 781 -13.85 -16.45 -25.24
C PRO A 781 -14.06 -15.06 -24.65
N CYS A 782 -12.97 -14.32 -24.47
CA CYS A 782 -13.02 -12.93 -24.06
C CYS A 782 -13.57 -12.09 -25.23
N THR A 783 -14.88 -11.88 -25.25
CA THR A 783 -15.45 -10.81 -26.08
C THR A 783 -15.36 -9.53 -25.28
N GLU A 784 -14.68 -8.52 -25.82
CA GLU A 784 -14.77 -7.17 -25.28
C GLU A 784 -16.25 -6.81 -25.12
N LEU A 785 -16.69 -6.68 -23.86
CA LEU A 785 -17.90 -5.94 -23.60
C LEU A 785 -17.56 -4.51 -24.01
N LEU A 786 -18.10 -4.08 -25.15
CA LEU A 786 -18.18 -2.68 -25.55
C LEU A 786 -18.59 -1.91 -24.30
N ILE A 787 -17.65 -1.13 -23.75
CA ILE A 787 -17.96 -0.16 -22.73
C ILE A 787 -18.98 0.74 -23.39
N SER A 788 -20.25 0.56 -23.02
CA SER A 788 -21.27 1.54 -23.29
C SER A 788 -20.73 2.85 -22.73
N THR A 789 -20.32 3.76 -23.63
CA THR A 789 -19.99 5.15 -23.30
C THR A 789 -21.17 5.88 -22.66
N ASP A 790 -22.36 5.27 -22.69
CA ASP A 790 -23.47 5.68 -21.85
C ASP A 790 -23.24 5.11 -20.44
N ASN A 791 -22.70 5.95 -19.56
CA ASN A 791 -23.20 6.05 -18.19
C ASN A 791 -24.73 6.17 -18.31
N ASP A 792 -25.45 5.05 -18.35
CA ASP A 792 -26.90 5.09 -18.19
C ASP A 792 -27.14 5.50 -16.72
N PRO A 793 -27.66 6.70 -16.44
CA PRO A 793 -27.93 7.14 -15.07
C PRO A 793 -28.98 6.24 -14.36
N ARG A 794 -29.65 5.33 -15.08
CA ARG A 794 -30.51 4.29 -14.48
C ARG A 794 -29.71 3.10 -13.94
N ASN A 795 -28.46 2.97 -14.35
CA ASN A 795 -27.47 2.02 -13.85
C ASN A 795 -26.61 2.61 -12.72
N GLU A 796 -27.05 3.72 -12.10
CA GLU A 796 -26.63 4.10 -10.76
C GLU A 796 -27.02 2.97 -9.80
N SER A 797 -26.18 1.94 -9.68
CA SER A 797 -26.23 1.08 -8.50
C SER A 797 -25.57 1.89 -7.38
N THR A 798 -26.42 2.66 -6.69
CA THR A 798 -26.10 3.43 -5.48
C THR A 798 -25.69 2.54 -4.30
N TRP A 799 -25.39 1.25 -4.52
CA TRP A 799 -24.66 0.43 -3.59
C TRP A 799 -23.21 0.89 -3.65
N ASN A 800 -22.85 1.94 -2.90
CA ASN A 800 -21.50 2.52 -2.78
C ASN A 800 -20.65 2.43 -4.05
N GLU A 801 -20.34 3.51 -4.74
CA GLU A 801 -19.50 3.44 -5.96
C GLU A 801 -18.11 2.78 -5.76
N ALA A 802 -17.63 2.61 -4.52
CA ALA A 802 -16.52 1.72 -4.19
C ALA A 802 -16.82 0.23 -4.47
N ASP A 803 -18.03 -0.25 -4.16
CA ASP A 803 -18.52 -1.59 -4.46
C ASP A 803 -18.78 -1.78 -5.96
N GLU A 804 -19.21 -0.75 -6.68
CA GLU A 804 -19.38 -0.80 -8.13
C GLU A 804 -18.03 -0.71 -8.87
N ALA A 805 -17.06 0.04 -8.34
CA ALA A 805 -15.68 0.05 -8.82
C ALA A 805 -15.01 -1.33 -8.70
N ILE A 806 -15.37 -2.09 -7.67
CA ILE A 806 -14.91 -3.48 -7.48
C ILE A 806 -15.76 -4.45 -8.32
N GLY A 807 -17.07 -4.19 -8.46
CA GLY A 807 -17.99 -4.92 -9.36
C GLY A 807 -17.66 -4.74 -10.86
N ARG A 808 -16.80 -3.77 -11.19
CA ARG A 808 -16.14 -3.61 -12.51
C ARG A 808 -15.02 -4.63 -12.76
N PHE A 809 -15.10 -5.81 -12.16
CA PHE A 809 -14.33 -7.00 -12.56
C PHE A 809 -14.49 -7.37 -14.06
N ASN A 810 -15.42 -6.72 -14.78
CA ASN A 810 -15.75 -6.94 -16.19
C ASN A 810 -15.21 -5.90 -17.20
N ARG A 811 -14.28 -4.99 -16.84
CA ARG A 811 -13.74 -4.04 -17.85
C ARG A 811 -12.45 -4.56 -18.48
N GLN A 812 -12.51 -4.77 -19.80
CA GLN A 812 -11.51 -4.97 -20.88
C GLN A 812 -10.10 -5.50 -20.56
N HIS A 813 -9.47 -5.10 -19.45
CA HIS A 813 -8.12 -5.53 -19.03
C HIS A 813 -8.11 -6.52 -17.84
N LEU A 814 -9.28 -6.84 -17.26
CA LEU A 814 -9.40 -7.67 -16.05
C LEU A 814 -9.89 -9.11 -16.29
N TYR A 815 -10.29 -9.46 -17.52
CA TYR A 815 -10.72 -10.83 -17.81
C TYR A 815 -9.58 -11.86 -17.67
N PRO A 816 -8.32 -11.57 -18.04
CA PRO A 816 -7.20 -12.49 -17.78
C PRO A 816 -7.01 -12.76 -16.27
N ALA A 817 -6.94 -11.70 -15.45
CA ALA A 817 -6.83 -11.82 -13.99
C ALA A 817 -8.05 -12.53 -13.37
N GLY A 818 -9.27 -12.24 -13.86
CA GLY A 818 -10.49 -12.92 -13.45
C GLY A 818 -10.54 -14.40 -13.80
N SER A 819 -10.03 -14.76 -14.99
CA SER A 819 -9.81 -16.15 -15.40
C SER A 819 -8.79 -16.84 -14.48
N ALA A 820 -7.69 -16.16 -14.13
CA ALA A 820 -6.71 -16.69 -13.18
C ALA A 820 -7.31 -16.94 -11.79
N LEU A 821 -8.22 -16.07 -11.31
CA LEU A 821 -8.93 -16.29 -10.04
C LEU A 821 -9.91 -17.47 -10.13
N LEU A 822 -10.69 -17.60 -11.22
CA LEU A 822 -11.54 -18.76 -11.48
C LEU A 822 -10.72 -20.05 -11.45
N MET A 823 -9.55 -20.06 -12.10
CA MET A 823 -8.65 -21.21 -12.10
C MET A 823 -8.09 -21.50 -10.69
N CYS A 824 -7.74 -20.48 -9.89
CA CYS A 824 -7.32 -20.66 -8.50
C CYS A 824 -8.44 -21.30 -7.65
N ARG A 825 -9.68 -20.85 -7.80
CA ARG A 825 -10.85 -21.41 -7.11
C ARG A 825 -11.17 -22.82 -7.58
N LEU A 826 -11.01 -23.10 -8.87
CA LEU A 826 -11.14 -24.45 -9.42
C LEU A 826 -10.05 -25.38 -8.87
N ALA A 827 -8.81 -24.92 -8.78
CA ALA A 827 -7.72 -25.67 -8.16
C ALA A 827 -8.01 -25.99 -6.68
N PHE A 828 -8.53 -25.00 -5.94
CA PHE A 828 -9.01 -25.21 -4.57
C PHE A 828 -10.16 -26.24 -4.49
N LEU A 829 -11.14 -26.17 -5.40
CA LEU A 829 -12.22 -27.15 -5.49
C LEU A 829 -11.69 -28.57 -5.72
N HIS A 830 -10.74 -28.72 -6.66
CA HIS A 830 -10.07 -30.00 -6.94
C HIS A 830 -9.32 -30.52 -5.73
N GLN A 831 -8.45 -29.71 -5.13
CA GLN A 831 -7.63 -30.15 -4.00
C GLN A 831 -8.51 -30.56 -2.82
N ARG A 832 -9.46 -29.70 -2.44
CA ARG A 832 -10.13 -29.77 -1.15
C ARG A 832 -11.44 -30.54 -1.16
N TYR A 833 -12.26 -30.44 -2.21
CA TYR A 833 -13.57 -31.08 -2.25
C TYR A 833 -13.59 -32.32 -3.16
N ARG A 834 -12.71 -32.37 -4.17
CA ARG A 834 -12.55 -33.56 -5.03
C ARG A 834 -11.43 -34.50 -4.55
N GLY A 835 -10.43 -33.99 -3.83
CA GLY A 835 -9.24 -34.74 -3.45
C GLY A 835 -8.29 -35.02 -4.63
N ASP A 836 -8.34 -34.19 -5.67
CA ASP A 836 -7.56 -34.30 -6.91
C ASP A 836 -6.38 -33.30 -6.89
N SER A 837 -5.40 -33.55 -6.03
CA SER A 837 -4.18 -32.72 -5.92
C SER A 837 -3.42 -32.58 -7.25
N PRO A 838 -3.32 -33.61 -8.13
CA PRO A 838 -2.68 -33.44 -9.44
C PRO A 838 -3.37 -32.42 -10.36
N ALA A 839 -4.71 -32.35 -10.36
CA ALA A 839 -5.42 -31.32 -11.12
C ALA A 839 -5.17 -29.92 -10.55
N ALA A 840 -5.19 -29.78 -9.22
CA ALA A 840 -4.88 -28.51 -8.55
C ALA A 840 -3.44 -28.05 -8.83
N LEU A 841 -2.46 -28.96 -8.77
CA LEU A 841 -1.05 -28.68 -9.06
C LEU A 841 -0.85 -28.18 -10.50
N ARG A 842 -1.51 -28.80 -11.50
CA ARG A 842 -1.45 -28.33 -12.90
C ARG A 842 -2.03 -26.92 -13.06
N LEU A 843 -3.22 -26.68 -12.50
CA LEU A 843 -3.87 -25.36 -12.58
C LEU A 843 -3.00 -24.27 -11.95
N TRP A 844 -2.50 -24.47 -10.71
CA TRP A 844 -1.64 -23.49 -10.06
C TRP A 844 -0.27 -23.32 -10.72
N THR A 845 0.29 -24.38 -11.33
CA THR A 845 1.50 -24.26 -12.15
C THR A 845 1.27 -23.32 -13.32
N THR A 846 0.19 -23.50 -14.07
CA THR A 846 -0.15 -22.59 -15.18
C THR A 846 -0.37 -21.17 -14.69
N ILE A 847 -1.07 -21.00 -13.57
CA ILE A 847 -1.39 -19.66 -13.05
C ILE A 847 -0.14 -18.93 -12.55
N PHE A 848 0.65 -19.54 -11.66
CA PHE A 848 1.75 -18.86 -10.97
C PHE A 848 3.10 -18.95 -11.70
N LEU A 849 3.32 -20.01 -12.50
CA LEU A 849 4.60 -20.28 -13.16
C LEU A 849 4.59 -20.07 -14.67
N GLU A 850 3.43 -19.95 -15.32
CA GLU A 850 3.32 -19.78 -16.77
C GLU A 850 2.67 -18.45 -17.17
N ARG A 851 1.70 -17.94 -16.39
CA ARG A 851 1.04 -16.66 -16.63
C ARG A 851 1.57 -15.54 -15.72
N SER A 852 1.45 -14.28 -16.16
CA SER A 852 1.77 -13.08 -15.38
C SER A 852 0.54 -12.38 -14.80
N ASP A 853 -0.64 -12.59 -15.40
CA ASP A 853 -1.89 -11.88 -15.08
C ASP A 853 -2.43 -12.15 -13.67
N VAL A 854 -2.09 -13.28 -13.04
CA VAL A 854 -2.47 -13.54 -11.64
C VAL A 854 -1.86 -12.53 -10.67
N TYR A 855 -0.68 -11.99 -11.00
CA TYR A 855 -0.01 -10.99 -10.16
C TYR A 855 -0.70 -9.61 -10.27
N GLU A 856 -1.51 -9.38 -11.30
CA GLU A 856 -2.31 -8.16 -11.47
C GLU A 856 -3.59 -8.18 -10.60
N LEU A 857 -3.92 -9.32 -9.96
CA LEU A 857 -5.03 -9.39 -8.99
C LEU A 857 -4.84 -8.41 -7.82
N GLY A 858 -3.59 -8.04 -7.52
CA GLY A 858 -3.29 -7.13 -6.40
C GLY A 858 -3.78 -5.70 -6.61
N ASP A 859 -3.90 -5.26 -7.86
CA ASP A 859 -4.36 -3.92 -8.21
C ASP A 859 -5.89 -3.81 -8.19
N ILE A 860 -6.61 -4.93 -8.07
CA ILE A 860 -8.07 -4.99 -8.04
C ILE A 860 -8.60 -4.58 -6.68
N SER A 861 -7.96 -5.04 -5.60
CA SER A 861 -8.21 -4.57 -4.24
C SER A 861 -7.10 -5.01 -3.29
N SER A 862 -6.89 -4.20 -2.23
CA SER A 862 -5.99 -4.55 -1.13
C SER A 862 -6.33 -5.89 -0.47
N GLN A 863 -7.61 -6.30 -0.46
CA GLN A 863 -8.00 -7.61 0.10
C GLN A 863 -7.42 -8.78 -0.72
N TYR A 864 -7.42 -8.69 -2.05
CA TYR A 864 -6.90 -9.76 -2.91
C TYR A 864 -5.37 -9.83 -2.87
N SER A 865 -4.68 -8.68 -2.89
CA SER A 865 -3.22 -8.61 -2.73
C SER A 865 -2.77 -9.12 -1.36
N MET A 866 -3.42 -8.66 -0.29
CA MET A 866 -2.97 -8.92 1.08
C MET A 866 -3.29 -10.34 1.57
N ASN A 867 -4.41 -10.93 1.14
CA ASN A 867 -4.88 -12.20 1.73
C ASN A 867 -5.06 -13.34 0.72
N THR A 868 -5.79 -13.11 -0.37
CA THR A 868 -6.24 -14.20 -1.27
C THR A 868 -5.10 -14.78 -2.09
N LEU A 869 -4.33 -13.93 -2.76
CA LEU A 869 -3.22 -14.37 -3.62
C LEU A 869 -2.15 -15.11 -2.82
N GLN A 870 -1.78 -14.56 -1.66
CA GLN A 870 -0.81 -15.15 -0.74
C GLN A 870 -1.29 -16.51 -0.22
N THR A 871 -2.58 -16.65 0.08
CA THR A 871 -3.16 -17.93 0.51
C THR A 871 -3.02 -18.99 -0.58
N PHE A 872 -3.37 -18.69 -1.84
CA PHE A 872 -3.23 -19.64 -2.95
C PHE A 872 -1.76 -19.98 -3.26
N MET A 873 -0.85 -19.01 -3.20
CA MET A 873 0.59 -19.27 -3.34
C MET A 873 1.11 -20.18 -2.23
N GLY A 874 0.66 -19.98 -0.99
CA GLY A 874 0.99 -20.86 0.13
C GLY A 874 0.47 -22.29 -0.08
N MET A 875 -0.77 -22.44 -0.56
CA MET A 875 -1.35 -23.75 -0.87
C MET A 875 -0.65 -24.44 -2.06
N PHE A 876 -0.25 -23.68 -3.07
CA PHE A 876 0.53 -24.18 -4.19
C PHE A 876 1.93 -24.61 -3.75
N ALA A 877 2.59 -23.81 -2.92
CA ALA A 877 3.89 -24.14 -2.33
C ALA A 877 3.84 -25.42 -1.48
N GLU A 878 2.75 -25.62 -0.74
CA GLU A 878 2.50 -26.86 0.00
C GLU A 878 2.39 -28.08 -0.94
N LEU A 879 1.63 -27.97 -2.04
CA LEU A 879 1.54 -29.05 -3.03
C LEU A 879 2.87 -29.34 -3.73
N LEU A 880 3.63 -28.30 -4.07
CA LEU A 880 4.98 -28.46 -4.65
C LEU A 880 5.92 -29.15 -3.68
N TYR A 881 5.84 -28.80 -2.39
CA TYR A 881 6.61 -29.45 -1.34
C TYR A 881 6.23 -30.92 -1.19
N GLU A 882 4.94 -31.24 -1.13
CA GLU A 882 4.47 -32.63 -1.04
C GLU A 882 4.86 -33.46 -2.27
N ASP A 883 4.73 -32.89 -3.47
CA ASP A 883 5.12 -33.51 -4.74
C ASP A 883 6.64 -33.71 -4.86
N ALA A 884 7.42 -32.79 -4.30
CA ALA A 884 8.87 -32.91 -4.23
C ALA A 884 9.32 -34.08 -3.33
N LEU A 885 8.54 -34.46 -2.32
CA LEU A 885 8.90 -35.51 -1.37
C LEU A 885 8.56 -36.91 -1.89
N LYS A 886 9.58 -37.67 -2.32
CA LYS A 886 9.39 -39.08 -2.67
C LYS A 886 9.25 -39.96 -1.42
N PRO A 887 8.54 -41.10 -1.50
CA PRO A 887 8.36 -42.02 -0.38
C PRO A 887 9.65 -42.58 0.23
N ASP A 888 10.76 -42.55 -0.51
CA ASP A 888 12.09 -43.01 -0.11
C ASP A 888 12.97 -41.90 0.48
N GLY A 889 12.45 -40.68 0.60
CA GLY A 889 13.16 -39.51 1.12
C GLY A 889 14.04 -38.78 0.09
N ALA A 890 14.00 -39.18 -1.18
CA ALA A 890 14.62 -38.41 -2.25
C ALA A 890 13.74 -37.22 -2.66
N VAL A 891 14.36 -36.13 -3.11
CA VAL A 891 13.66 -34.93 -3.59
C VAL A 891 13.49 -34.98 -5.11
N HIS A 892 12.31 -34.61 -5.62
CA HIS A 892 12.07 -34.43 -7.04
C HIS A 892 12.56 -33.03 -7.49
N ASP A 893 13.59 -33.00 -8.34
CA ASP A 893 14.27 -31.76 -8.72
C ASP A 893 13.37 -30.77 -9.49
N GLU A 894 12.38 -31.25 -10.24
CA GLU A 894 11.46 -30.37 -10.97
C GLU A 894 10.55 -29.58 -10.02
N SER A 895 9.99 -30.24 -9.01
CA SER A 895 9.07 -29.64 -8.04
C SER A 895 9.83 -28.70 -7.09
N LEU A 896 11.08 -29.05 -6.73
CA LEU A 896 12.00 -28.15 -6.04
C LEU A 896 12.28 -26.88 -6.86
N ARG A 897 12.64 -27.03 -8.14
CA ARG A 897 12.87 -25.87 -9.03
C ARG A 897 11.62 -25.02 -9.18
N SER A 898 10.45 -25.63 -9.33
CA SER A 898 9.17 -24.91 -9.40
C SER A 898 8.89 -24.11 -8.13
N LEU A 899 9.25 -24.63 -6.94
CA LEU A 899 9.13 -23.90 -5.68
C LEU A 899 10.15 -22.75 -5.57
N GLU A 900 11.37 -22.93 -6.05
CA GLU A 900 12.38 -21.85 -6.16
C GLU A 900 11.89 -20.73 -7.09
N ARG A 901 11.31 -21.09 -8.23
CA ARG A 901 10.72 -20.15 -9.19
C ARG A 901 9.54 -19.39 -8.59
N LEU A 902 8.64 -20.10 -7.90
CA LEU A 902 7.51 -19.47 -7.21
C LEU A 902 8.00 -18.43 -6.18
N ARG A 903 9.05 -18.76 -5.41
CA ARG A 903 9.67 -17.82 -4.47
C ARG A 903 10.27 -16.61 -5.18
N TYR A 904 11.04 -16.83 -6.26
CA TYR A 904 11.64 -15.72 -7.01
C TYR A 904 10.56 -14.75 -7.53
N ARG A 905 9.50 -15.28 -8.16
CA ARG A 905 8.39 -14.44 -8.66
C ARG A 905 7.67 -13.72 -7.54
N TYR A 906 7.50 -14.37 -6.40
CA TYR A 906 6.93 -13.75 -5.22
C TYR A 906 7.80 -12.59 -4.69
N ASP A 907 9.12 -12.75 -4.64
CA ASP A 907 10.05 -11.69 -4.22
C ASP A 907 9.98 -10.49 -5.18
N VAL A 908 9.92 -10.72 -6.50
CA VAL A 908 9.75 -9.65 -7.50
C VAL A 908 8.40 -8.96 -7.36
N PHE A 909 7.31 -9.71 -7.18
CA PHE A 909 5.98 -9.15 -6.97
C PHE A 909 5.91 -8.27 -5.71
N ARG A 910 6.61 -8.63 -4.64
CA ARG A 910 6.66 -7.84 -3.40
C ARG A 910 7.50 -6.57 -3.53
N GLU A 911 8.60 -6.60 -4.29
CA GLU A 911 9.38 -5.38 -4.58
C GLU A 911 8.54 -4.30 -5.30
N HIS A 912 7.46 -4.71 -5.95
CA HIS A 912 6.56 -3.87 -6.71
C HIS A 912 5.39 -3.28 -5.91
N ASP A 913 4.83 -4.02 -4.95
CA ASP A 913 3.57 -3.66 -4.28
C ASP A 913 3.71 -2.40 -3.40
N GLU A 914 3.23 -1.25 -3.90
CA GLU A 914 3.21 0.05 -3.20
C GLU A 914 2.48 -0.01 -1.86
N TYR A 915 1.51 -0.93 -1.71
CA TYR A 915 0.75 -1.10 -0.48
C TYR A 915 1.47 -1.91 0.58
N GLY A 916 2.74 -2.27 0.35
CA GLY A 916 3.59 -2.89 1.34
C GLY A 916 2.92 -4.13 1.91
N ALA A 917 3.01 -5.25 1.19
CA ALA A 917 2.81 -6.59 1.76
C ALA A 917 3.85 -6.84 2.88
N SER A 918 3.69 -6.12 3.98
CA SER A 918 4.69 -5.85 5.01
C SER A 918 4.36 -6.54 6.32
N LEU A 919 3.14 -7.02 6.55
CA LEU A 919 2.78 -7.48 7.91
C LEU A 919 2.34 -8.94 8.07
N THR A 920 2.02 -9.68 7.01
CA THR A 920 1.38 -11.00 7.17
C THR A 920 2.11 -12.19 6.54
N ASN A 921 3.37 -11.98 6.11
CA ASN A 921 4.11 -12.99 5.37
C ASN A 921 4.64 -14.10 6.29
N GLU A 922 3.78 -15.07 6.59
CA GLU A 922 4.18 -16.43 6.96
C GLU A 922 4.99 -16.98 5.77
N LYS A 923 6.34 -16.90 5.77
CA LYS A 923 7.15 -17.35 4.62
C LYS A 923 7.24 -18.89 4.62
N ASN A 924 6.09 -19.53 4.39
CA ASN A 924 5.93 -20.97 4.22
C ASN A 924 6.77 -21.46 3.02
N LEU A 925 6.90 -20.64 1.95
CA LEU A 925 7.79 -20.95 0.83
C LEU A 925 9.24 -21.14 1.29
N ASN A 926 9.75 -20.24 2.13
CA ASN A 926 11.11 -20.33 2.67
C ASN A 926 11.26 -21.52 3.61
N LEU A 927 10.23 -21.82 4.40
CA LEU A 927 10.21 -23.00 5.25
C LEU A 927 10.26 -24.30 4.42
N PHE A 928 9.39 -24.44 3.42
CA PHE A 928 9.36 -25.60 2.53
C PHE A 928 10.68 -25.76 1.75
N LEU A 929 11.23 -24.66 1.22
CA LEU A 929 12.55 -24.66 0.56
C LEU A 929 13.65 -25.08 1.53
N ALA A 930 13.70 -24.51 2.73
CA ALA A 930 14.71 -24.88 3.72
C ALA A 930 14.62 -26.36 4.11
N MET A 931 13.40 -26.91 4.23
CA MET A 931 13.18 -28.33 4.51
C MET A 931 13.68 -29.22 3.35
N LEU A 932 13.40 -28.86 2.09
CA LEU A 932 13.90 -29.60 0.92
C LEU A 932 15.41 -29.45 0.74
N TYR A 933 15.97 -28.26 0.95
CA TYR A 933 17.41 -27.99 0.89
C TYR A 933 18.20 -28.82 1.91
N ARG A 934 17.67 -29.02 3.11
CA ARG A 934 18.27 -29.94 4.09
C ARG A 934 18.32 -31.38 3.59
N GLN A 935 17.30 -31.82 2.85
CA GLN A 935 17.27 -33.16 2.27
C GLN A 935 18.22 -33.32 1.07
N THR A 936 18.45 -32.25 0.31
CA THR A 936 19.40 -32.24 -0.83
C THR A 936 20.84 -31.87 -0.45
N GLY A 937 21.10 -31.56 0.82
CA GLY A 937 22.44 -31.23 1.33
C GLY A 937 22.83 -29.75 1.23
N ARG A 938 21.94 -28.87 0.77
CA ARG A 938 22.10 -27.40 0.70
C ARG A 938 21.89 -26.74 2.07
N ASN A 939 22.67 -27.17 3.06
CA ASN A 939 22.45 -26.81 4.46
C ASN A 939 22.66 -25.32 4.78
N ASP A 940 23.58 -24.66 4.10
CA ASP A 940 23.86 -23.24 4.36
C ASP A 940 22.72 -22.34 3.85
N GLU A 941 22.17 -22.66 2.69
CA GLU A 941 20.98 -21.97 2.14
C GLU A 941 19.75 -22.21 3.02
N ALA A 942 19.56 -23.44 3.49
CA ALA A 942 18.49 -23.76 4.43
C ALA A 942 18.62 -22.97 5.74
N ARG A 943 19.85 -22.87 6.29
CA ARG A 943 20.13 -22.13 7.53
C ARG A 943 19.81 -20.65 7.34
N GLU A 944 20.23 -20.06 6.23
CA GLU A 944 19.96 -18.65 5.93
C GLU A 944 18.46 -18.38 5.84
N LEU A 945 17.71 -19.23 5.14
CA LEU A 945 16.26 -19.08 5.04
C LEU A 945 15.55 -19.17 6.39
N LEU A 946 15.91 -20.17 7.21
CA LEU A 946 15.34 -20.35 8.55
C LEU A 946 15.70 -19.19 9.48
N LYS A 947 16.93 -18.69 9.40
CA LYS A 947 17.39 -17.53 10.17
C LYS A 947 16.55 -16.29 9.85
N GLN A 948 16.39 -15.97 8.57
CA GLN A 948 15.54 -14.86 8.12
C GLN A 948 14.05 -15.02 8.49
N GLN A 949 13.57 -16.26 8.66
CA GLN A 949 12.21 -16.50 9.18
C GLN A 949 12.12 -16.23 10.67
N PHE A 950 13.12 -16.68 11.42
CA PHE A 950 13.13 -16.56 12.86
C PHE A 950 13.26 -15.11 13.30
N GLU A 951 14.19 -14.36 12.69
CA GLU A 951 14.34 -12.92 12.92
C GLU A 951 13.02 -12.20 12.67
N ARG A 952 12.32 -12.53 11.58
CA ARG A 952 11.00 -11.96 11.30
C ARG A 952 9.95 -12.32 12.35
N GLY A 953 9.92 -13.58 12.79
CA GLY A 953 9.03 -14.02 13.85
C GLY A 953 9.28 -13.29 15.17
N ILE A 954 10.55 -12.99 15.48
CA ILE A 954 10.95 -12.20 16.65
C ILE A 954 10.60 -10.72 16.49
N GLU A 955 10.85 -10.11 15.33
CA GLU A 955 10.48 -8.73 15.01
C GLU A 955 8.99 -8.48 15.25
N LEU A 956 8.13 -9.36 14.72
CA LEU A 956 6.67 -9.28 14.89
C LEU A 956 6.21 -9.46 16.35
N LEU A 957 7.04 -10.00 17.24
CA LEU A 957 6.72 -10.16 18.66
C LEU A 957 7.34 -9.06 19.53
N SER A 958 8.19 -8.24 18.92
CA SER A 958 9.00 -7.22 19.58
C SER A 958 8.61 -5.80 19.17
N ASP A 959 7.71 -5.64 18.20
CA ASP A 959 7.15 -4.34 17.82
C ASP A 959 6.00 -3.92 18.76
N ASP A 960 5.50 -2.69 18.57
CA ASP A 960 4.38 -2.13 19.34
C ASP A 960 3.01 -2.48 18.72
N ILE A 961 2.95 -3.43 17.77
CA ILE A 961 1.78 -3.76 16.97
C ILE A 961 1.13 -5.05 17.47
N ASP A 962 0.41 -4.95 18.58
CA ASP A 962 -0.17 -6.10 19.30
C ASP A 962 -1.03 -7.08 18.45
N TRP A 963 -1.65 -6.62 17.36
CA TRP A 963 -2.49 -7.49 16.52
C TRP A 963 -1.67 -8.50 15.71
N ASN A 964 -0.41 -8.19 15.38
CA ASN A 964 0.41 -9.02 14.51
C ASN A 964 1.20 -10.13 15.25
N ASP A 965 1.25 -10.08 16.59
CA ASP A 965 1.95 -11.05 17.46
C ASP A 965 1.63 -12.52 17.12
N GLY A 966 0.37 -12.80 16.78
CA GLY A 966 -0.13 -14.12 16.45
C GLY A 966 0.52 -14.71 15.20
N PHE A 967 0.95 -13.86 14.26
CA PHE A 967 1.75 -14.28 13.11
C PHE A 967 3.18 -14.61 13.54
N GLY A 968 3.78 -13.81 14.42
CA GLY A 968 5.09 -14.09 15.00
C GLY A 968 5.14 -15.46 15.70
N TRP A 969 4.16 -15.73 16.57
CA TRP A 969 4.03 -17.02 17.25
C TRP A 969 3.84 -18.20 16.29
N HIS A 970 3.03 -18.02 15.24
CA HIS A 970 2.82 -19.03 14.22
C HIS A 970 4.10 -19.34 13.45
N ILE A 971 4.84 -18.31 13.02
CA ILE A 971 6.11 -18.45 12.31
C ILE A 971 7.12 -19.22 13.18
N LEU A 972 7.32 -18.81 14.44
CA LEU A 972 8.23 -19.49 15.35
C LEU A 972 7.86 -20.96 15.57
N SER A 973 6.57 -21.24 15.77
CA SER A 973 6.04 -22.60 15.94
C SER A 973 6.47 -23.53 14.79
N LYS A 974 6.31 -23.07 13.55
CA LYS A 974 6.67 -23.84 12.35
C LYS A 974 8.18 -24.07 12.21
N ILE A 975 8.98 -23.03 12.45
CA ILE A 975 10.45 -23.12 12.34
C ILE A 975 11.01 -24.07 13.40
N LEU A 976 10.59 -23.91 14.66
CA LEU A 976 11.03 -24.75 15.77
C LEU A 976 10.68 -26.21 15.51
N PHE A 977 9.50 -26.46 14.94
CA PHE A 977 9.10 -27.81 14.52
C PHE A 977 10.02 -28.36 13.43
N ALA A 978 10.30 -27.59 12.37
CA ALA A 978 11.22 -27.98 11.32
C ALA A 978 12.65 -28.23 11.83
N CYS A 979 13.06 -27.57 12.91
CA CYS A 979 14.34 -27.78 13.59
C CYS A 979 14.32 -28.97 14.58
N GLY A 980 13.19 -29.66 14.73
CA GLY A 980 13.04 -30.81 15.63
C GLY A 980 12.70 -30.45 17.08
N GLN A 981 12.50 -29.17 17.40
CA GLN A 981 12.15 -28.69 18.74
C GLN A 981 10.64 -28.72 18.96
N LYS A 982 10.06 -29.93 18.97
CA LYS A 982 8.60 -30.13 19.03
C LYS A 982 7.92 -29.53 20.27
N GLU A 983 8.61 -29.50 21.40
CA GLU A 983 8.09 -28.90 22.64
C GLU A 983 8.03 -27.38 22.55
N ASN A 984 9.11 -26.74 22.09
CA ASN A 984 9.13 -25.28 21.87
C ASN A 984 8.14 -24.86 20.78
N ALA A 985 7.98 -25.67 19.72
CA ALA A 985 6.95 -25.44 18.71
C ALA A 985 5.54 -25.45 19.32
N ALA A 986 5.24 -26.40 20.21
CA ALA A 986 3.97 -26.46 20.91
C ALA A 986 3.76 -25.26 21.83
N ILE A 987 4.81 -24.77 22.51
CA ILE A 987 4.74 -23.56 23.35
C ILE A 987 4.44 -22.32 22.50
N ALA A 988 5.14 -22.13 21.38
CA ALA A 988 4.85 -21.04 20.44
C ALA A 988 3.39 -21.10 19.93
N GLN A 989 2.91 -22.29 19.56
CA GLN A 989 1.53 -22.47 19.12
C GLN A 989 0.51 -22.19 20.23
N PHE A 990 0.84 -22.49 21.49
CA PHE A 990 0.02 -22.14 22.65
C PHE A 990 -0.04 -20.62 22.84
N LEU A 991 1.08 -19.92 22.68
CA LEU A 991 1.18 -18.47 22.85
C LEU A 991 0.43 -17.67 21.77
N ARG A 992 0.23 -18.23 20.57
CA ARG A 992 -0.60 -17.66 19.51
C ARG A 992 -2.03 -17.31 19.97
N ARG A 993 -2.51 -17.93 21.06
CA ARG A 993 -3.83 -17.65 21.65
C ARG A 993 -3.89 -16.35 22.45
N TYR A 994 -2.76 -15.66 22.65
CA TYR A 994 -2.66 -14.49 23.51
C TYR A 994 -2.17 -13.27 22.73
N VAL A 995 -2.56 -12.08 23.19
CA VAL A 995 -2.17 -10.76 22.68
C VAL A 995 -1.84 -9.86 23.87
N ARG A 996 -0.83 -9.01 23.74
CA ARG A 996 -0.60 -7.93 24.69
C ARG A 996 -1.77 -6.95 24.62
N TYR A 997 -2.50 -6.78 25.72
CA TYR A 997 -3.58 -5.81 25.76
C TYR A 997 -3.04 -4.49 26.30
N GLN A 998 -2.83 -3.52 25.40
CA GLN A 998 -2.90 -2.12 25.78
C GLN A 998 -4.37 -1.69 25.73
N PRO A 999 -4.91 -1.06 26.79
CA PRO A 999 -6.18 -0.37 26.64
C PRO A 999 -5.96 0.67 25.54
N GLU A 1000 -6.68 0.55 24.44
CA GLU A 1000 -6.96 1.71 23.59
C GLU A 1000 -7.38 2.84 24.55
N GLU A 1001 -6.87 4.05 24.37
CA GLU A 1001 -7.57 5.24 24.87
C GLU A 1001 -8.94 5.28 24.19
N GLN A 1002 -9.87 4.48 24.69
CA GLN A 1002 -11.28 4.66 24.47
C GLN A 1002 -11.60 5.96 25.20
N GLU A 1003 -11.69 7.06 24.46
CA GLU A 1003 -12.74 8.03 24.76
C GLU A 1003 -14.02 7.20 24.99
N GLU A 1004 -14.46 7.13 26.24
CA GLU A 1004 -15.68 6.43 26.63
C GLU A 1004 -16.85 7.01 25.83
N VAL A 1005 -17.20 6.36 24.71
CA VAL A 1005 -18.53 6.46 24.14
C VAL A 1005 -19.42 5.59 25.02
N ASP A 1006 -20.09 6.25 25.96
CA ASP A 1006 -21.08 5.67 26.85
C ASP A 1006 -22.26 5.09 26.03
N ARG A 1007 -22.13 3.85 25.57
CA ARG A 1007 -23.23 3.04 25.01
C ARG A 1007 -24.09 2.42 26.12
N SER A 1008 -24.35 3.18 27.18
CA SER A 1008 -25.33 2.81 28.20
C SER A 1008 -26.34 3.90 28.53
N GLN A 1009 -26.68 4.75 27.57
CA GLN A 1009 -27.91 5.56 27.62
C GLN A 1009 -28.63 5.64 26.27
N MET A 1010 -29.28 4.56 25.83
CA MET A 1010 -30.52 4.62 25.02
C MET A 1010 -31.29 3.30 25.14
N ALA A 1011 -31.76 3.02 26.36
CA ALA A 1011 -32.92 2.16 26.59
C ALA A 1011 -33.71 2.73 27.76
N ASN A 1012 -34.17 3.98 27.61
CA ASN A 1012 -35.39 4.54 28.18
C ASN A 1012 -35.30 6.05 28.11
N GLU A 1013 -35.89 6.67 27.10
CA GLU A 1013 -36.58 7.95 27.28
C GLU A 1013 -37.46 8.25 26.06
N THR A 1014 -38.62 7.60 26.05
CA THR A 1014 -39.82 8.21 25.50
C THR A 1014 -40.90 8.09 26.55
N THR A 1015 -41.07 9.12 27.38
CA THR A 1015 -42.38 9.69 27.69
C THR A 1015 -42.31 10.87 28.67
N LYS A 1016 -42.86 11.99 28.19
CA LYS A 1016 -43.73 12.96 28.90
C LYS A 1016 -43.11 14.09 29.73
N SER A 1017 -43.18 15.26 29.10
CA SER A 1017 -43.84 16.50 29.56
C SER A 1017 -43.67 16.97 31.01
N ALA A 1018 -43.16 18.19 31.13
CA ALA A 1018 -43.13 19.02 32.33
C ALA A 1018 -44.50 19.21 33.01
N GLY A 1019 -44.52 19.25 34.35
CA GLY A 1019 -45.61 19.88 35.12
C GLY A 1019 -45.76 19.48 36.59
N ASP A 1020 -45.11 20.26 37.47
CA ASP A 1020 -45.60 20.74 38.79
C ASP A 1020 -45.55 19.86 40.08
N LYS A 1021 -44.79 20.39 41.06
CA LYS A 1021 -44.94 20.44 42.54
C LYS A 1021 -45.14 19.20 43.43
N GLY A 1022 -44.22 19.08 44.41
CA GLY A 1022 -44.55 19.01 45.85
C GLY A 1022 -44.35 17.65 46.57
N PRO A 1023 -44.09 17.64 47.91
CA PRO A 1023 -43.23 16.65 48.55
C PRO A 1023 -43.93 15.68 49.54
N GLU A 1024 -43.11 14.79 50.12
CA GLU A 1024 -43.21 14.08 51.42
C GLU A 1024 -43.67 12.60 51.48
N LYS A 1025 -42.85 11.83 52.25
CA LYS A 1025 -43.19 10.73 53.19
C LYS A 1025 -43.56 9.35 52.60
N GLU A 1026 -43.28 8.19 53.20
CA GLU A 1026 -42.58 7.68 54.40
C GLU A 1026 -42.61 6.13 54.26
N GLU A 1027 -41.86 5.41 55.11
CA GLU A 1027 -42.09 4.01 55.54
C GLU A 1027 -41.59 2.80 54.70
N GLN A 1028 -40.43 2.29 55.11
CA GLN A 1028 -40.13 0.85 55.33
C GLN A 1028 -41.15 0.22 56.33
N PRO A 1029 -41.38 -1.12 56.46
CA PRO A 1029 -40.30 -2.11 56.66
C PRO A 1029 -40.54 -3.64 56.34
N THR A 1030 -39.40 -4.34 56.21
CA THR A 1030 -39.01 -5.71 56.71
C THR A 1030 -39.85 -6.98 56.50
N ARG A 1031 -39.21 -8.03 55.93
CA ARG A 1031 -38.87 -9.36 56.54
C ARG A 1031 -38.26 -10.30 55.47
N GLU A 1032 -37.00 -10.72 55.56
CA GLU A 1032 -36.45 -11.91 56.28
C GLU A 1032 -37.13 -13.22 55.83
N GLU A 1033 -36.50 -14.32 55.42
CA GLU A 1033 -35.11 -14.83 55.31
C GLU A 1033 -35.24 -16.15 54.48
N ASP A 1034 -34.17 -16.59 53.81
CA ASP A 1034 -33.70 -18.01 53.73
C ASP A 1034 -32.80 -18.25 52.50
N ASP A 1035 -31.52 -17.97 52.73
CA ASP A 1035 -30.28 -18.66 52.33
C ASP A 1035 -30.33 -19.83 51.32
N GLU A 1036 -29.52 -19.72 50.26
CA GLU A 1036 -28.34 -20.59 50.09
C GLU A 1036 -27.34 -19.98 49.07
N ASP A 1037 -26.12 -19.79 49.57
CA ASP A 1037 -24.95 -19.20 48.92
C ASP A 1037 -24.41 -19.94 47.70
N GLY A 1038 -23.74 -19.18 46.82
CA GLY A 1038 -22.91 -19.72 45.75
C GLY A 1038 -22.18 -18.68 44.89
N ASP A 1039 -21.53 -17.71 45.54
CA ASP A 1039 -20.40 -16.87 45.08
C ASP A 1039 -20.23 -16.66 43.55
N GLY A 1040 -20.81 -15.56 43.05
CA GLY A 1040 -20.56 -15.03 41.72
C GLY A 1040 -19.50 -13.93 41.79
N ASP A 1041 -18.24 -14.32 41.60
CA ASP A 1041 -17.11 -13.40 41.51
C ASP A 1041 -17.35 -12.43 40.32
N ARG A 1042 -17.33 -11.13 40.60
CA ARG A 1042 -17.43 -10.08 39.59
C ARG A 1042 -16.07 -9.97 38.94
N ASP A 1043 -15.95 -10.40 37.68
CA ASP A 1043 -14.73 -10.20 36.89
C ASP A 1043 -14.42 -8.70 36.73
N GLU A 1044 -13.53 -8.19 37.57
CA GLU A 1044 -12.81 -6.94 37.37
C GLU A 1044 -11.99 -7.04 36.07
N LYS A 1045 -12.16 -6.09 35.14
CA LYS A 1045 -11.31 -5.99 33.95
C LYS A 1045 -9.87 -5.65 34.37
N PRO A 1046 -8.82 -6.34 33.89
CA PRO A 1046 -7.46 -6.07 34.32
C PRO A 1046 -6.92 -4.76 33.74
N LEU A 1047 -6.27 -3.94 34.58
CA LEU A 1047 -5.31 -2.92 34.16
C LEU A 1047 -4.04 -3.61 33.61
N PHE A 1048 -3.65 -3.34 32.37
CA PHE A 1048 -2.39 -3.73 31.69
C PHE A 1048 -1.95 -5.22 31.82
N GLY A 1049 -1.91 -5.96 30.70
CA GLY A 1049 -1.32 -7.31 30.67
C GLY A 1049 -1.54 -8.11 29.39
N ILE A 1050 -0.89 -9.27 29.26
CA ILE A 1050 -1.18 -10.24 28.19
C ILE A 1050 -2.58 -10.84 28.44
N VAL A 1051 -3.46 -10.68 27.46
CA VAL A 1051 -4.84 -11.18 27.49
C VAL A 1051 -5.01 -12.26 26.40
N GLU A 1052 -5.80 -13.29 26.68
CA GLU A 1052 -6.14 -14.29 25.66
C GLU A 1052 -7.01 -13.64 24.56
N ARG A 1053 -6.63 -13.83 23.29
CA ARG A 1053 -7.31 -13.29 22.08
C ARG A 1053 -8.82 -13.57 22.15
N MET A 1054 -9.63 -12.60 21.70
CA MET A 1054 -11.08 -12.76 21.61
C MET A 1054 -11.48 -13.81 20.54
N VAL A 1055 -12.67 -14.37 20.74
CA VAL A 1055 -13.21 -15.58 20.08
C VAL A 1055 -13.43 -15.45 18.55
N ASP A 1056 -13.44 -14.22 18.01
CA ASP A 1056 -13.77 -13.96 16.60
C ASP A 1056 -12.55 -13.82 15.65
N ASP A 1057 -11.32 -13.94 16.15
CA ASP A 1057 -10.09 -13.88 15.34
C ASP A 1057 -10.04 -15.03 14.30
N GLU A 1058 -9.92 -14.68 13.02
CA GLU A 1058 -9.81 -15.63 11.91
C GLU A 1058 -8.65 -16.62 12.09
N LEU A 1059 -7.59 -16.22 12.80
CA LEU A 1059 -6.39 -17.01 13.03
C LEU A 1059 -6.65 -18.25 13.91
N LEU A 1060 -7.73 -18.29 14.69
CA LEU A 1060 -8.06 -19.38 15.62
C LEU A 1060 -9.28 -20.22 15.17
N ARG A 1061 -9.78 -20.02 13.95
CA ARG A 1061 -10.91 -20.78 13.41
C ARG A 1061 -10.52 -22.18 12.96
N CYS A 1062 -11.42 -23.14 13.12
CA CYS A 1062 -11.25 -24.48 12.57
C CYS A 1062 -11.18 -24.41 11.04
N SER A 1063 -10.17 -25.03 10.43
CA SER A 1063 -9.96 -25.04 8.98
C SER A 1063 -11.00 -25.87 8.23
N MET A 1064 -11.96 -26.51 8.89
CA MET A 1064 -13.19 -27.02 8.25
C MET A 1064 -14.21 -25.90 7.95
N LEU A 1065 -13.94 -24.67 8.41
CA LEU A 1065 -14.71 -23.46 8.13
C LEU A 1065 -16.22 -23.68 8.37
N HIS A 1066 -17.03 -23.43 7.35
CA HIS A 1066 -18.48 -23.52 7.39
C HIS A 1066 -19.02 -24.98 7.52
N ASP A 1067 -18.16 -25.99 7.33
CA ASP A 1067 -18.47 -27.41 7.61
C ASP A 1067 -18.18 -27.85 9.06
N CYS A 1068 -17.69 -26.93 9.89
CA CYS A 1068 -17.51 -27.18 11.32
C CYS A 1068 -18.87 -27.08 12.05
N SER A 1069 -19.29 -28.14 12.73
CA SER A 1069 -20.49 -28.13 13.58
C SER A 1069 -20.37 -27.17 14.77
N ASN A 1070 -19.13 -26.83 15.15
CA ASN A 1070 -18.77 -25.96 16.26
C ASN A 1070 -18.28 -24.58 15.78
N ARG A 1071 -18.78 -24.11 14.63
CA ARG A 1071 -18.31 -22.87 13.96
C ARG A 1071 -18.37 -21.61 14.84
N GLY A 1072 -19.31 -21.54 15.78
CA GLY A 1072 -19.47 -20.42 16.71
C GLY A 1072 -18.88 -20.66 18.11
N THR A 1073 -18.21 -21.81 18.33
CA THR A 1073 -17.77 -22.25 19.66
C THR A 1073 -16.25 -22.36 19.79
N ALA A 1074 -15.46 -21.62 18.99
CA ALA A 1074 -14.03 -21.43 19.24
C ALA A 1074 -13.78 -20.58 20.52
N THR A 1075 -14.36 -20.98 21.64
CA THR A 1075 -14.20 -20.30 22.92
C THR A 1075 -12.81 -20.58 23.51
N LYS A 1076 -12.40 -19.70 24.44
CA LYS A 1076 -11.18 -19.78 25.27
C LYS A 1076 -10.90 -21.15 25.94
N LYS A 1077 -11.81 -22.12 25.87
CA LYS A 1077 -11.72 -23.41 26.61
C LYS A 1077 -11.43 -24.66 25.75
N PHE A 1078 -11.39 -24.58 24.41
CA PHE A 1078 -11.23 -25.77 23.55
C PHE A 1078 -9.82 -25.95 22.99
N SER A 1079 -9.37 -27.21 22.90
CA SER A 1079 -8.13 -27.61 22.23
C SER A 1079 -8.23 -27.44 20.71
N LEU A 1080 -7.18 -26.88 20.10
CA LEU A 1080 -6.96 -26.85 18.66
C LEU A 1080 -5.83 -27.81 18.30
N PHE A 1081 -6.01 -28.56 17.22
CA PHE A 1081 -5.02 -29.46 16.63
C PHE A 1081 -4.44 -28.77 15.40
N SER A 1082 -3.34 -28.05 15.58
CA SER A 1082 -2.66 -27.32 14.50
C SER A 1082 -1.73 -28.26 13.74
N CYS A 1083 -1.88 -28.32 12.42
CA CYS A 1083 -0.96 -29.03 11.55
C CYS A 1083 0.38 -28.29 11.52
N MET A 1084 1.50 -29.02 11.54
CA MET A 1084 2.84 -28.42 11.53
C MET A 1084 3.47 -28.29 10.15
N ILE A 1085 2.84 -28.87 9.12
CA ILE A 1085 3.28 -28.78 7.72
C ILE A 1085 2.44 -27.75 6.96
N CYS A 1086 1.10 -27.88 7.01
CA CYS A 1086 0.22 -27.00 6.24
C CYS A 1086 0.22 -25.56 6.74
N VAL A 1087 0.07 -24.61 5.82
CA VAL A 1087 0.18 -23.15 6.06
C VAL A 1087 -0.71 -22.67 7.21
N ARG A 1088 -2.03 -22.84 7.10
CA ARG A 1088 -3.04 -22.38 8.07
C ARG A 1088 -4.07 -23.46 8.41
N VAL A 1089 -3.60 -24.70 8.62
CA VAL A 1089 -4.49 -25.80 8.99
C VAL A 1089 -4.49 -26.06 10.48
N GLN A 1090 -5.68 -25.98 11.07
CA GLN A 1090 -5.97 -26.42 12.42
C GLN A 1090 -7.38 -26.97 12.52
N PHE A 1091 -7.58 -27.91 13.43
CA PHE A 1091 -8.88 -28.54 13.64
C PHE A 1091 -9.34 -28.33 15.08
N CYS A 1092 -10.64 -28.12 15.30
CA CYS A 1092 -11.21 -28.39 16.61
C CYS A 1092 -11.18 -29.90 16.88
N GLU A 1093 -11.33 -30.31 18.14
CA GLU A 1093 -11.29 -31.73 18.55
C GLU A 1093 -12.20 -32.63 17.70
N ASP A 1094 -13.46 -32.23 17.50
CA ASP A 1094 -14.41 -33.00 16.68
C ASP A 1094 -13.96 -33.12 15.22
N CYS A 1095 -13.45 -32.02 14.65
CA CYS A 1095 -12.96 -32.02 13.27
C CYS A 1095 -11.66 -32.81 13.12
N TYR A 1096 -10.81 -32.78 14.15
CA TYR A 1096 -9.57 -33.56 14.18
C TYR A 1096 -9.87 -35.06 14.29
N ALA A 1097 -10.84 -35.44 15.12
CA ALA A 1097 -11.33 -36.80 15.19
C ALA A 1097 -11.94 -37.25 13.86
N ARG A 1098 -12.74 -36.40 13.19
CA ARG A 1098 -13.25 -36.67 11.82
C ARG A 1098 -12.11 -36.85 10.81
N HIS A 1099 -11.09 -35.99 10.88
CA HIS A 1099 -9.93 -36.03 10.01
C HIS A 1099 -9.11 -37.33 10.22
N THR A 1100 -8.73 -37.65 11.45
CA THR A 1100 -7.82 -38.78 11.76
C THR A 1100 -8.48 -40.16 11.77
N SER A 1101 -9.78 -40.26 12.04
CA SER A 1101 -10.45 -41.56 12.17
C SER A 1101 -10.73 -42.26 10.84
N ALA A 1102 -10.71 -41.55 9.70
CA ALA A 1102 -11.19 -42.03 8.41
C ALA A 1102 -12.58 -42.73 8.46
N VAL A 1103 -13.36 -42.52 9.54
CA VAL A 1103 -14.64 -43.18 9.81
C VAL A 1103 -15.74 -42.14 9.99
N ARG A 1104 -16.73 -42.29 9.12
CA ARG A 1104 -18.02 -41.61 9.01
C ARG A 1104 -18.76 -41.56 10.36
N ASN A 1105 -19.25 -40.40 10.78
CA ASN A 1105 -20.34 -40.33 11.74
C ASN A 1105 -21.55 -39.62 11.14
N SER A 1106 -22.48 -40.42 10.60
CA SER A 1106 -23.88 -40.05 10.44
C SER A 1106 -24.59 -40.25 11.77
N THR A 1107 -25.14 -39.19 12.36
CA THR A 1107 -26.28 -39.36 13.25
C THR A 1107 -27.50 -39.65 12.38
N ASN A 1108 -27.92 -40.92 12.34
CA ASN A 1108 -29.15 -41.47 11.73
C ASN A 1108 -29.16 -41.90 10.25
N THR A 1109 -28.28 -42.82 9.81
CA THR A 1109 -28.62 -43.67 8.63
C THR A 1109 -28.10 -45.11 8.77
N THR A 1110 -28.94 -46.07 8.39
CA THR A 1110 -28.69 -47.52 8.45
C THR A 1110 -27.67 -47.99 7.41
N ALA A 1111 -27.12 -49.19 7.63
CA ALA A 1111 -25.90 -49.71 7.02
C ALA A 1111 -25.89 -49.93 5.49
N ASP A 1112 -26.98 -49.68 4.76
CA ASP A 1112 -27.08 -49.91 3.31
C ASP A 1112 -26.84 -48.67 2.42
N HIS A 1113 -26.56 -47.48 2.97
CA HIS A 1113 -26.16 -46.28 2.19
C HIS A 1113 -24.62 -46.08 2.12
N ARG A 1114 -23.84 -47.17 2.22
CA ARG A 1114 -22.38 -47.14 2.43
C ARG A 1114 -21.53 -47.01 1.16
N ALA A 1115 -22.05 -46.49 0.06
CA ALA A 1115 -21.27 -45.92 -1.05
C ALA A 1115 -21.61 -44.41 -1.11
N GLU A 1116 -20.70 -43.51 -0.79
CA GLU A 1116 -19.91 -42.80 -1.81
C GLU A 1116 -18.69 -42.11 -1.15
N HIS A 1117 -17.62 -41.94 -1.92
CA HIS A 1117 -16.42 -41.19 -1.53
C HIS A 1117 -16.62 -39.65 -1.63
N GLY A 1118 -17.80 -39.18 -2.06
CA GLY A 1118 -18.05 -37.80 -2.52
C GLY A 1118 -18.45 -36.74 -1.48
N ARG A 1119 -18.34 -37.01 -0.17
CA ARG A 1119 -18.68 -36.04 0.90
C ARG A 1119 -17.52 -35.66 1.82
N LEU A 1120 -16.30 -36.12 1.52
CA LEU A 1120 -15.12 -35.81 2.32
C LEU A 1120 -14.55 -34.45 1.91
N ILE A 1121 -14.07 -33.66 2.87
CA ILE A 1121 -13.22 -32.48 2.59
C ILE A 1121 -11.77 -32.85 2.93
N SER A 1122 -10.90 -32.76 1.94
CA SER A 1122 -9.46 -32.94 2.03
C SER A 1122 -8.78 -31.63 2.45
N VAL A 1123 -8.74 -31.38 3.76
CA VAL A 1123 -8.12 -30.15 4.33
C VAL A 1123 -6.62 -30.32 4.59
N CYS A 1124 -6.19 -31.54 4.93
CA CYS A 1124 -4.82 -31.85 5.32
C CYS A 1124 -4.48 -33.29 4.93
N SER A 1125 -3.22 -33.59 4.69
CA SER A 1125 -2.72 -34.95 4.57
C SER A 1125 -2.75 -35.68 5.91
N LEU A 1126 -3.24 -36.93 5.92
CA LEU A 1126 -3.20 -37.81 7.11
C LEU A 1126 -1.76 -38.13 7.58
N LYS A 1127 -0.75 -37.85 6.74
CA LYS A 1127 0.67 -38.03 7.07
C LYS A 1127 1.24 -36.87 7.87
N HIS A 1128 0.55 -35.72 7.90
CA HIS A 1128 1.07 -34.53 8.58
C HIS A 1128 0.95 -34.66 10.10
N GLU A 1129 1.98 -34.19 10.78
CA GLU A 1129 1.99 -34.11 12.24
C GLU A 1129 1.15 -32.93 12.72
N HIS A 1130 0.36 -33.17 13.76
CA HIS A 1130 -0.50 -32.17 14.39
C HIS A 1130 -0.13 -32.02 15.86
N ILE A 1131 -0.14 -30.79 16.36
CA ILE A 1131 0.09 -30.47 17.77
C ILE A 1131 -1.22 -29.98 18.39
N GLU A 1132 -1.62 -30.62 19.48
CA GLU A 1132 -2.73 -30.18 20.33
C GLU A 1132 -2.28 -29.03 21.24
N VAL A 1133 -3.03 -27.92 21.24
CA VAL A 1133 -2.85 -26.79 22.16
C VAL A 1133 -4.19 -26.21 22.67
N PRO A 1134 -4.29 -25.84 23.97
CA PRO A 1134 -3.30 -26.04 25.02
C PRO A 1134 -3.22 -27.51 25.45
N ARG A 1135 -2.03 -27.99 25.80
CA ARG A 1135 -1.90 -29.29 26.47
C ARG A 1135 -2.42 -29.18 27.91
N LYS A 1136 -2.92 -30.29 28.45
CA LYS A 1136 -3.46 -30.34 29.81
C LYS A 1136 -2.43 -29.83 30.83
N GLY A 1137 -2.82 -28.82 31.61
CA GLY A 1137 -1.98 -28.22 32.64
C GLY A 1137 -1.15 -27.02 32.19
N TRP A 1138 -1.21 -26.65 30.91
CA TRP A 1138 -0.57 -25.44 30.39
C TRP A 1138 -1.44 -24.21 30.63
N ARG A 1139 -0.85 -23.15 31.18
CA ARG A 1139 -1.53 -21.87 31.46
C ARG A 1139 -0.57 -20.70 31.30
N LEU A 1140 -1.09 -19.53 30.91
CA LEU A 1140 -0.36 -18.27 30.91
C LEU A 1140 -1.02 -17.31 31.92
N LYS A 1141 -0.22 -16.71 32.81
CA LYS A 1141 -0.67 -15.67 33.75
C LYS A 1141 0.33 -14.52 33.73
N GLY A 1142 -0.06 -13.37 33.17
CA GLY A 1142 0.88 -12.30 32.83
C GLY A 1142 1.96 -12.85 31.89
N ASP A 1143 3.24 -12.60 32.19
CA ASP A 1143 4.38 -13.09 31.42
C ASP A 1143 4.94 -14.44 31.90
N VAL A 1144 4.20 -15.19 32.72
CA VAL A 1144 4.64 -16.49 33.26
C VAL A 1144 3.78 -17.62 32.71
N MET A 1145 4.44 -18.54 32.00
CA MET A 1145 3.86 -19.78 31.49
C MET A 1145 4.03 -20.89 32.53
N THR A 1146 2.95 -21.52 32.96
CA THR A 1146 3.02 -22.79 33.69
C THR A 1146 2.97 -23.93 32.68
N ILE A 1147 4.09 -24.63 32.45
CA ILE A 1147 4.21 -25.78 31.55
C ILE A 1147 4.53 -27.02 32.40
N GLU A 1148 3.66 -28.02 32.38
CA GLU A 1148 3.78 -29.25 33.19
C GLU A 1148 4.03 -29.00 34.70
N GLY A 1149 3.47 -27.92 35.24
CA GLY A 1149 3.62 -27.55 36.64
C GLY A 1149 4.92 -26.79 36.98
N LYS A 1150 5.71 -26.40 35.97
CA LYS A 1150 6.86 -25.50 36.12
C LYS A 1150 6.50 -24.12 35.59
N ASP A 1151 6.82 -23.09 36.38
CA ASP A 1151 6.66 -21.70 35.96
C ASP A 1151 7.90 -21.25 35.19
N ILE A 1152 7.69 -20.80 33.95
CA ILE A 1152 8.71 -20.36 32.99
C ILE A 1152 8.33 -18.96 32.54
N SER A 1153 9.23 -17.99 32.70
CA SER A 1153 9.01 -16.64 32.16
C SER A 1153 9.03 -16.67 30.63
N LEU A 1154 8.09 -15.98 29.99
CA LEU A 1154 8.00 -15.84 28.53
C LEU A 1154 9.29 -15.27 27.93
N ALA A 1155 9.84 -14.22 28.53
CA ALA A 1155 11.10 -13.61 28.10
C ALA A 1155 12.27 -14.61 28.21
N SER A 1156 12.40 -15.31 29.34
CA SER A 1156 13.45 -16.32 29.52
C SER A 1156 13.31 -17.50 28.55
N TRP A 1157 12.09 -17.89 28.19
CA TRP A 1157 11.87 -18.94 27.20
C TRP A 1157 12.25 -18.46 25.79
N LEU A 1158 11.84 -17.26 25.38
CA LEU A 1158 12.23 -16.64 24.12
C LEU A 1158 13.75 -16.54 23.98
N GLU A 1159 14.45 -16.06 25.01
CA GLU A 1159 15.92 -15.96 25.06
C GLU A 1159 16.62 -17.34 24.97
N SER A 1160 15.93 -18.42 25.36
CA SER A 1160 16.48 -19.77 25.31
C SER A 1160 16.36 -20.44 23.94
N LEU A 1161 15.55 -19.90 23.03
CA LEU A 1161 15.34 -20.45 21.70
C LEU A 1161 16.61 -20.31 20.86
N HIS A 1162 16.95 -21.38 20.15
CA HIS A 1162 18.07 -21.46 19.21
C HIS A 1162 17.61 -22.24 17.98
N ILE A 1163 18.21 -22.04 16.80
CA ILE A 1163 17.84 -22.75 15.55
C ILE A 1163 19.00 -23.57 15.03
#